data_AF-A0A3P6AB07-F1
#
_entry.id   AF-A0A3P6AB07-F1
#
_cell.length_a   1.000
_cell.length_b   1.000
_cell.length_c   1.000
_cell.angle_alpha   90.00
_cell.angle_beta   90.00
_cell.angle_gamma   90.00
#
_symmetry.space_group_name_H-M   'P 1'
#
loop_
_entity.id
_entity.type
_entity.pdbx_description
1 polymer ?
#
loop_
_entity_poly.entity_id
_entity_poly.type
_entity_poly.pdbx_seq_one_letter_code
_entity_poly.pdbx_strand_id
1 'polypeptide(L)'
;MVDGEIQILRGYELRLLRCTVSSPPSDSPPETHPQDSLINSLLSLIESGDYLGALGSDATKLILGDAELDLVDSVDSAERVYSELLEKVESFVVNGSSDGIDKARRAVMVMCLAIAAAFWFTRCNLTGFCVLSFSTKCSLPFKVSEKSKELVEWENWAKIQLMSAGSDLLGKFSNLQHLVFARMLLLKLKDLYATETFELRSVSWWIARVLLIHQRVLHERSSSLFDMLQVYMAEALDYFGALEKVESYWAAKLLEGEVSSITSTIHLEAFVLQYIYGRVDPCRLQLESAKAASKLELSVSGAFGFRTIHQVEPKAQMVLIANTSSSNGDVRLASERADVGSYYEAWGGEAPEVYMTPKLVNDEGEAGKDSVTLKPVEQAMVLAQCLLIEKGSRSDEMQRWDMAPYIEAIDSQKSTYFTLRCLCDLLRVRWESTRSRTKGRALEMMDKLVESINKSDPGASKRIPICFAVHLPTIPALRKEYGELLVSCGLVGEAITIFESLELWDSLIHCYCFLGKKSAAVDLINAQLLERPNDPRLWCSLGDVTNNDSCYEKALEVSNDKSVRAKRALARSAYNRGDFEKSQMLWYAAMALNSLYPDGWFALGAAALKARDVQKAIDAFTFAVQLDPDNGEAWNNIACLHMIKKKSKESFVAFKEALKFKRDSWQMWENFSHVAMDVGNIDQTFEAIQQILRMSKNKRIDVVLLDRIMTELENRNSACKSSSSSVESVETEPCAATPAETQRHLELLGKIIQQIVRTESTSEIWGLYARWSRIKGDLMVCSEALLKQVRSYQGSEVWNDKERFKLFARASFELCRVYMEISVSTGSRRELFSAEMHLKNTIKQATVSFTESEELKELESCLEEVRNVMKKSVKRLHIQIHQRRRDLVTYRLG
;
A
#
# COMPACT_ATOMS: atom_id res chain seq x y z
N MET A 1 48.57 12.63 22.30
CA MET A 1 48.16 11.32 22.86
C MET A 1 46.65 11.16 22.77
N VAL A 2 45.86 12.12 23.27
CA VAL A 2 44.38 12.11 23.23
C VAL A 2 43.77 11.81 21.84
N ASP A 3 44.26 12.48 20.78
CA ASP A 3 43.76 12.23 19.40
C ASP A 3 44.00 10.80 18.91
N GLY A 4 45.11 10.17 19.34
CA GLY A 4 45.43 8.79 18.98
C GLY A 4 44.51 7.78 19.67
N GLU A 5 44.18 8.02 20.94
CA GLU A 5 43.26 7.15 21.70
C GLU A 5 41.81 7.26 21.21
N ILE A 6 41.38 8.48 20.86
CA ILE A 6 40.07 8.71 20.21
C ILE A 6 39.99 7.95 18.89
N GLN A 7 41.05 7.97 18.09
CA GLN A 7 41.10 7.21 16.84
C GLN A 7 40.98 5.70 17.10
N ILE A 8 41.62 5.16 18.14
CA ILE A 8 41.49 3.74 18.52
C ILE A 8 40.03 3.38 18.82
N LEU A 9 39.35 4.16 19.67
CA LEU A 9 37.93 3.97 20.02
C LEU A 9 37.01 3.98 18.80
N ARG A 10 37.18 4.95 17.90
CA ARG A 10 36.43 5.00 16.62
C ARG A 10 36.71 3.78 15.73
N GLY A 11 37.91 3.21 15.84
CA GLY A 11 38.27 1.97 15.16
C GLY A 11 37.48 0.76 15.69
N TYR A 12 37.21 0.69 17.00
CA TYR A 12 36.35 -0.34 17.57
C TYR A 12 34.89 -0.20 17.11
N GLU A 13 34.36 1.03 17.07
CA GLU A 13 33.03 1.30 16.49
C GLU A 13 32.95 0.82 15.02
N LEU A 14 33.96 1.14 14.22
CA LEU A 14 34.01 0.74 12.81
C LEU A 14 34.06 -0.77 12.63
N ARG A 15 34.84 -1.49 13.46
CA ARG A 15 34.91 -2.96 13.43
C ARG A 15 33.55 -3.61 13.73
N LEU A 16 32.83 -3.12 14.73
CA LEU A 16 31.46 -3.58 15.02
C LEU A 16 30.51 -3.35 13.83
N LEU A 17 30.59 -2.18 13.20
CA LEU A 17 29.76 -1.87 12.04
C LEU A 17 30.10 -2.77 10.84
N ARG A 18 31.39 -3.08 10.61
CA ARG A 18 31.83 -3.98 9.54
C ARG A 18 31.13 -5.34 9.63
N CYS A 19 30.93 -5.91 10.81
CA CYS A 19 30.15 -7.16 10.99
C CYS A 19 28.76 -7.15 10.31
N THR A 20 28.20 -5.97 10.02
CA THR A 20 26.90 -5.79 9.34
C THR A 20 26.99 -5.26 7.91
N VAL A 21 28.14 -4.72 7.48
CA VAL A 21 28.31 -4.05 6.16
C VAL A 21 29.23 -4.86 5.23
N SER A 22 30.34 -5.39 5.74
CA SER A 22 31.40 -6.06 4.96
C SER A 22 32.23 -7.00 5.83
N SER A 23 32.76 -8.09 5.27
CA SER A 23 33.64 -8.99 6.03
C SER A 23 34.79 -8.22 6.73
N PRO A 24 35.01 -8.42 8.04
CA PRO A 24 36.02 -7.67 8.79
C PRO A 24 37.44 -8.02 8.30
N PRO A 25 38.37 -7.06 8.20
CA PRO A 25 39.77 -7.31 7.89
C PRO A 25 40.49 -8.03 9.05
N SER A 26 41.62 -8.69 8.76
CA SER A 26 42.40 -9.50 9.72
C SER A 26 43.17 -8.69 10.78
N ASP A 27 43.26 -7.37 10.63
CA ASP A 27 44.27 -6.58 11.36
C ASP A 27 43.68 -5.95 12.63
N SER A 28 44.23 -6.32 13.78
CA SER A 28 43.91 -5.70 15.06
C SER A 28 44.66 -4.37 15.24
N PRO A 29 44.02 -3.32 15.79
CA PRO A 29 44.71 -2.08 16.14
C PRO A 29 45.75 -2.33 17.25
N PRO A 30 46.82 -1.50 17.33
CA PRO A 30 47.86 -1.65 18.34
C PRO A 30 47.29 -1.54 19.76
N GLU A 31 47.73 -2.42 20.65
CA GLU A 31 47.32 -2.45 22.06
C GLU A 31 48.08 -1.37 22.85
N THR A 32 47.36 -0.37 23.35
CA THR A 32 47.94 0.76 24.10
C THR A 32 47.54 0.77 25.57
N HIS A 33 46.46 0.07 25.91
CA HIS A 33 45.87 0.00 27.24
C HIS A 33 45.45 -1.45 27.58
N PRO A 34 45.50 -1.92 28.83
CA PRO A 34 45.09 -3.28 29.20
C PRO A 34 43.62 -3.61 28.91
N GLN A 35 42.73 -2.61 28.80
CA GLN A 35 41.35 -2.83 28.36
C GLN A 35 41.22 -3.07 26.85
N ASP A 36 42.21 -2.63 26.05
CA ASP A 36 42.19 -2.80 24.59
C ASP A 36 42.26 -4.30 24.22
N SER A 37 42.96 -5.13 25.00
CA SER A 37 43.03 -6.58 24.80
C SER A 37 41.68 -7.27 25.06
N LEU A 38 40.95 -6.85 26.11
CA LEU A 38 39.61 -7.33 26.41
C LEU A 38 38.61 -6.95 25.30
N ILE A 39 38.67 -5.70 24.82
CA ILE A 39 37.83 -5.23 23.71
C ILE A 39 38.17 -6.01 22.43
N ASN A 40 39.45 -6.18 22.10
CA ASN A 40 39.87 -6.94 20.92
C ASN A 40 39.42 -8.40 20.98
N SER A 41 39.47 -9.04 22.15
CA SER A 41 38.96 -10.39 22.36
C SER A 41 37.45 -10.47 22.10
N LEU A 42 36.67 -9.52 22.65
CA LEU A 42 35.22 -9.46 22.41
C LEU A 42 34.91 -9.27 20.92
N LEU A 43 35.60 -8.33 20.26
CA LEU A 43 35.42 -8.06 18.83
C LEU A 43 35.74 -9.29 17.98
N SER A 44 36.83 -10.00 18.27
CA SER A 44 37.19 -11.22 17.53
C SER A 44 36.14 -12.34 17.66
N LEU A 45 35.54 -12.49 18.84
CA LEU A 45 34.44 -13.45 19.07
C LEU A 45 33.18 -13.04 18.28
N ILE A 46 32.85 -11.74 18.25
CA ILE A 46 31.72 -11.23 17.47
C ILE A 46 31.97 -11.39 15.97
N GLU A 47 33.17 -11.04 15.48
CA GLU A 47 33.57 -11.14 14.07
C GLU A 47 33.57 -12.58 13.56
N SER A 48 33.99 -13.54 14.39
CA SER A 48 33.95 -14.97 14.07
C SER A 48 32.55 -15.60 14.15
N GLY A 49 31.59 -14.91 14.77
CA GLY A 49 30.21 -15.38 14.92
C GLY A 49 29.96 -16.21 16.19
N ASP A 50 30.88 -16.21 17.15
CA ASP A 50 30.73 -16.82 18.47
C ASP A 50 30.18 -15.82 19.49
N TYR A 51 28.90 -15.50 19.34
CA TYR A 51 28.21 -14.53 20.20
C TYR A 51 28.05 -15.02 21.64
N LEU A 52 27.87 -16.34 21.85
CA LEU A 52 27.77 -16.90 23.19
C LEU A 52 29.13 -16.87 23.91
N GLY A 53 30.23 -17.16 23.20
CA GLY A 53 31.57 -16.99 23.74
C GLY A 53 31.84 -15.54 24.17
N ALA A 54 31.39 -14.56 23.39
CA ALA A 54 31.49 -13.15 23.77
C ALA A 54 30.70 -12.83 25.06
N LEU A 55 29.47 -13.35 25.18
CA LEU A 55 28.65 -13.19 26.38
C LEU A 55 29.22 -13.93 27.60
N GLY A 56 29.92 -15.05 27.42
CA GLY A 56 30.57 -15.82 28.49
C GLY A 56 32.01 -15.38 28.83
N SER A 57 32.53 -14.34 28.18
CA SER A 57 33.93 -13.91 28.30
C SER A 57 34.28 -13.29 29.66
N ASP A 58 35.58 -13.22 29.97
CA ASP A 58 36.07 -12.57 31.19
C ASP A 58 35.75 -11.06 31.23
N ALA A 59 35.61 -10.42 30.07
CA ALA A 59 35.13 -9.05 29.97
C ALA A 59 33.68 -8.91 30.49
N THR A 60 32.84 -9.91 30.24
CA THR A 60 31.48 -9.93 30.80
C THR A 60 31.50 -10.04 32.32
N LYS A 61 32.35 -10.92 32.87
CA LYS A 61 32.51 -11.07 34.33
C LYS A 61 32.99 -9.78 34.98
N LEU A 62 33.87 -9.04 34.30
CA LEU A 62 34.32 -7.72 34.75
C LEU A 62 33.17 -6.70 34.85
N ILE A 63 32.25 -6.70 33.86
CA ILE A 63 31.14 -5.74 33.79
C ILE A 63 30.03 -6.09 34.79
N LEU A 64 29.70 -7.38 34.92
CA LEU A 64 28.53 -7.85 35.65
C LEU A 64 28.85 -8.43 37.04
N GLY A 65 30.13 -8.61 37.35
CA GLY A 65 30.64 -9.25 38.56
C GLY A 65 30.41 -10.76 38.60
N ASP A 66 31.20 -11.48 39.39
CA ASP A 66 31.12 -12.95 39.63
C ASP A 66 29.86 -13.38 40.43
N ALA A 67 28.77 -12.63 40.37
CA ALA A 67 27.60 -12.92 41.18
C ALA A 67 26.94 -14.22 40.72
N GLU A 68 27.12 -15.29 41.51
CA GLU A 68 26.22 -16.44 41.58
C GLU A 68 24.85 -15.95 42.03
N LEU A 69 24.07 -15.38 41.11
CA LEU A 69 22.69 -15.01 41.37
C LEU A 69 21.89 -16.31 41.42
N ASP A 70 21.36 -16.66 42.60
CA ASP A 70 20.36 -17.71 42.74
C ASP A 70 19.11 -17.29 41.97
N LEU A 71 18.98 -17.79 40.74
CA LEU A 71 17.86 -17.49 39.85
C LEU A 71 16.62 -18.27 40.33
N VAL A 72 15.72 -17.56 41.01
CA VAL A 72 14.35 -18.04 41.24
C VAL A 72 13.53 -17.79 39.98
N ASP A 73 12.82 -18.80 39.48
CA ASP A 73 11.94 -18.69 38.31
C ASP A 73 10.63 -17.97 38.71
N SER A 74 10.67 -16.65 38.72
CA SER A 74 9.52 -15.77 38.95
C SER A 74 9.72 -14.45 38.20
N VAL A 75 8.60 -13.80 37.84
CA VAL A 75 8.60 -12.51 37.12
C VAL A 75 9.32 -11.42 37.92
N ASP A 76 9.07 -11.33 39.23
CA ASP A 76 9.70 -10.34 40.12
C ASP A 76 11.23 -10.55 40.24
N SER A 77 11.66 -11.81 40.20
CA SER A 77 13.09 -12.16 40.19
C SER A 77 13.77 -11.68 38.91
N ALA A 78 13.13 -11.85 37.76
CA ALA A 78 13.65 -11.36 36.49
C ALA A 78 13.80 -9.82 36.50
N GLU A 79 12.75 -9.09 36.90
CA GLU A 79 12.79 -7.62 36.96
C GLU A 79 13.89 -7.11 37.92
N ARG A 80 14.04 -7.75 39.08
CA ARG A 80 15.11 -7.43 40.04
C ARG A 80 16.49 -7.66 39.43
N VAL A 81 16.73 -8.81 38.80
CA VAL A 81 18.04 -9.13 38.21
C VAL A 81 18.43 -8.15 37.11
N TYR A 82 17.50 -7.80 36.22
CA TYR A 82 17.78 -6.83 35.16
C TYR A 82 18.01 -5.40 35.71
N SER A 83 17.33 -5.02 36.79
CA SER A 83 17.54 -3.74 37.46
C SER A 83 18.92 -3.68 38.12
N GLU A 84 19.29 -4.70 38.89
CA GLU A 84 20.63 -4.83 39.49
C GLU A 84 21.74 -4.85 38.43
N LEU A 85 21.46 -5.45 37.28
CA LEU A 85 22.38 -5.47 36.16
C LEU A 85 22.61 -4.08 35.57
N LEU A 86 21.55 -3.28 35.41
CA LEU A 86 21.68 -1.91 34.93
C LEU A 86 22.44 -1.02 35.91
N GLU A 87 22.24 -1.19 37.21
CA GLU A 87 23.01 -0.49 38.25
C GLU A 87 24.49 -0.86 38.22
N LYS A 88 24.82 -2.14 38.01
CA LYS A 88 26.21 -2.59 37.85
C LYS A 88 26.87 -2.01 36.61
N VAL A 89 26.16 -1.97 35.49
CA VAL A 89 26.64 -1.36 34.24
C VAL A 89 26.88 0.13 34.43
N GLU A 90 25.96 0.84 35.08
CA GLU A 90 26.12 2.25 35.41
C GLU A 90 27.33 2.48 36.32
N SER A 91 27.48 1.70 37.38
CA SER A 91 28.64 1.77 38.27
C SER A 91 29.95 1.47 37.52
N PHE A 92 29.95 0.46 36.63
CA PHE A 92 31.12 0.09 35.84
C PHE A 92 31.57 1.22 34.92
N VAL A 93 30.63 1.90 34.24
CA VAL A 93 30.93 2.99 33.31
C VAL A 93 31.25 4.29 34.06
N VAL A 94 30.46 4.68 35.07
CA VAL A 94 30.56 6.00 35.73
C VAL A 94 31.58 6.00 36.87
N ASN A 95 31.54 5.00 37.76
CA ASN A 95 32.39 4.94 38.96
C ASN A 95 33.73 4.25 38.69
N GLY A 96 33.90 3.66 37.49
CA GLY A 96 35.08 2.91 37.11
C GLY A 96 36.34 3.75 36.90
N SER A 97 36.20 5.01 36.49
CA SER A 97 37.32 5.96 36.30
C SER A 97 36.82 7.41 36.17
N SER A 98 37.64 8.37 36.60
CA SER A 98 37.39 9.80 36.36
C SER A 98 37.84 10.29 34.97
N ASP A 99 38.59 9.46 34.23
CA ASP A 99 39.08 9.79 32.90
C ASP A 99 38.03 9.46 31.82
N GLY A 100 37.72 10.45 30.97
CA GLY A 100 36.71 10.31 29.92
C GLY A 100 37.07 9.26 28.85
N ILE A 101 38.36 9.02 28.60
CA ILE A 101 38.80 8.03 27.62
C ILE A 101 38.64 6.61 28.18
N ASP A 102 38.96 6.37 29.46
CA ASP A 102 38.69 5.09 30.12
C ASP A 102 37.19 4.79 30.19
N LYS A 103 36.35 5.79 30.49
CA LYS A 103 34.89 5.66 30.43
C LYS A 103 34.41 5.25 29.03
N ALA A 104 34.99 5.83 27.98
CA ALA A 104 34.70 5.47 26.60
C ALA A 104 35.11 4.03 26.25
N ARG A 105 36.26 3.55 26.73
CA ARG A 105 36.67 2.14 26.56
C ARG A 105 35.68 1.18 27.23
N ARG A 106 35.29 1.47 28.46
CA ARG A 106 34.29 0.68 29.21
C ARG A 106 32.92 0.67 28.52
N ALA A 107 32.51 1.82 28.00
CA ALA A 107 31.29 1.94 27.20
C ALA A 107 31.33 1.08 25.93
N VAL A 108 32.47 1.05 25.22
CA VAL A 108 32.65 0.16 24.06
C VAL A 108 32.52 -1.31 24.46
N MET A 109 33.01 -1.72 25.63
CA MET A 109 32.83 -3.10 26.12
C MET A 109 31.35 -3.43 26.36
N VAL A 110 30.60 -2.53 27.03
CA VAL A 110 29.15 -2.69 27.25
C VAL A 110 28.39 -2.75 25.91
N MET A 111 28.77 -1.91 24.95
CA MET A 111 28.22 -1.92 23.61
C MET A 111 28.50 -3.24 22.88
N CYS A 112 29.72 -3.81 22.99
CA CYS A 112 30.05 -5.12 22.42
C CYS A 112 29.16 -6.23 23.00
N LEU A 113 28.92 -6.23 24.33
CA LEU A 113 28.02 -7.20 24.97
C LEU A 113 26.58 -7.07 24.47
N ALA A 114 26.08 -5.84 24.36
CA ALA A 114 24.73 -5.59 23.87
C ALA A 114 24.57 -6.05 22.41
N ILE A 115 25.57 -5.78 21.55
CA ILE A 115 25.57 -6.22 20.16
C ILE A 115 25.68 -7.75 20.05
N ALA A 116 26.53 -8.40 20.86
CA ALA A 116 26.61 -9.86 20.90
C ALA A 116 25.27 -10.49 21.28
N ALA A 117 24.55 -9.94 22.26
CA ALA A 117 23.20 -10.38 22.62
C ALA A 117 22.19 -10.17 21.48
N ALA A 118 22.22 -9.01 20.81
CA ALA A 118 21.36 -8.73 19.66
C ALA A 118 21.65 -9.67 18.47
N PHE A 119 22.92 -9.97 18.19
CA PHE A 119 23.35 -10.89 17.14
C PHE A 119 22.99 -12.34 17.46
N TRP A 120 23.11 -12.75 18.72
CA TRP A 120 22.61 -14.06 19.16
C TRP A 120 21.11 -14.20 18.91
N PHE A 121 20.32 -13.21 19.30
CA PHE A 121 18.88 -13.20 19.02
C PHE A 121 18.58 -13.24 17.51
N THR A 122 19.30 -12.42 16.72
CA THR A 122 19.16 -12.33 15.26
C THR A 122 19.50 -13.66 14.59
N ARG A 123 20.56 -14.34 15.04
CA ARG A 123 20.93 -15.68 14.57
C ARG A 123 19.81 -16.69 14.82
N CYS A 124 19.29 -16.74 16.05
CA CYS A 124 18.27 -17.70 16.43
C CYS A 124 16.92 -17.47 15.74
N ASN A 125 16.56 -16.23 15.42
CA ASN A 125 15.19 -15.88 15.03
C ASN A 125 15.02 -15.22 13.65
N LEU A 126 16.10 -14.80 12.98
CA LEU A 126 16.04 -14.19 11.64
C LEU A 126 16.88 -14.98 10.63
N THR A 127 18.18 -15.20 10.88
CA THR A 127 19.08 -15.77 9.86
C THR A 127 19.22 -17.29 9.92
N GLY A 128 18.74 -17.93 10.97
CA GLY A 128 18.72 -19.38 11.09
C GLY A 128 20.00 -20.01 11.67
N PHE A 129 19.84 -21.29 12.03
CA PHE A 129 20.73 -22.15 12.82
C PHE A 129 20.84 -21.78 14.31
N CYS A 130 19.95 -22.38 15.10
CA CYS A 130 20.11 -22.58 16.53
C CYS A 130 20.25 -24.08 16.76
N VAL A 131 21.34 -24.54 17.39
CA VAL A 131 21.46 -25.94 17.79
C VAL A 131 20.30 -26.20 18.75
N LEU A 132 19.38 -27.09 18.38
CA LEU A 132 18.33 -27.65 19.24
C LEU A 132 18.91 -28.57 20.32
N SER A 133 20.14 -28.30 20.80
CA SER A 133 20.68 -28.99 21.96
C SER A 133 20.10 -28.32 23.20
N PHE A 134 19.28 -29.11 23.88
CA PHE A 134 18.52 -28.88 25.11
C PHE A 134 19.33 -28.36 26.33
N SER A 135 20.45 -27.65 26.17
CA SER A 135 21.40 -27.42 27.27
C SER A 135 21.76 -25.98 27.61
N THR A 136 21.31 -24.94 26.88
CA THR A 136 21.61 -23.55 27.26
C THR A 136 20.44 -22.60 26.98
N LYS A 137 19.25 -22.93 27.49
CA LYS A 137 18.23 -21.90 27.74
C LYS A 137 18.77 -21.00 28.86
N CYS A 138 19.19 -19.79 28.51
CA CYS A 138 20.02 -18.85 29.29
C CYS A 138 21.51 -19.20 29.38
N SER A 139 22.30 -18.63 28.46
CA SER A 139 23.66 -18.19 28.75
C SER A 139 23.77 -16.67 28.57
N LEU A 140 22.97 -15.94 29.36
CA LEU A 140 23.51 -14.76 30.05
C LEU A 140 24.65 -15.28 30.95
N PRO A 141 25.65 -14.49 31.40
CA PRO A 141 26.83 -15.00 32.12
C PRO A 141 26.54 -15.75 33.44
N PHE A 142 25.28 -15.96 33.79
CA PHE A 142 24.81 -16.62 34.99
C PHE A 142 24.63 -18.13 34.75
N LYS A 143 25.26 -18.94 35.59
CA LYS A 143 25.00 -20.38 35.65
C LYS A 143 23.60 -20.60 36.25
N VAL A 144 22.67 -21.12 35.46
CA VAL A 144 21.37 -21.57 35.96
C VAL A 144 21.58 -22.84 36.78
N SER A 145 21.05 -22.89 38.01
CA SER A 145 21.07 -24.09 38.86
C SER A 145 20.37 -25.27 38.14
N GLU A 146 20.97 -26.47 38.18
CA GLU A 146 20.46 -27.69 37.51
C GLU A 146 19.01 -28.07 37.91
N LYS A 147 18.44 -27.43 38.95
CA LYS A 147 17.11 -27.71 39.49
C LYS A 147 15.96 -27.00 38.75
N SER A 148 16.20 -25.91 38.01
CA SER A 148 15.17 -25.17 37.26
C SER A 148 15.32 -25.37 35.75
N LYS A 149 14.80 -26.49 35.22
CA LYS A 149 15.02 -26.90 33.82
C LYS A 149 14.31 -26.05 32.77
N GLU A 150 13.27 -25.31 33.13
CA GLU A 150 12.52 -24.45 32.21
C GLU A 150 12.20 -23.13 32.90
N LEU A 151 12.97 -22.08 32.59
CA LEU A 151 12.75 -20.70 33.08
C LEU A 151 11.52 -20.06 32.40
N VAL A 152 10.34 -20.65 32.62
CA VAL A 152 9.11 -20.29 31.91
C VAL A 152 8.65 -18.88 32.30
N GLU A 153 8.77 -18.53 33.59
CA GLU A 153 8.37 -17.19 34.07
C GLU A 153 9.28 -16.09 33.54
N TRP A 154 10.57 -16.38 33.30
CA TRP A 154 11.49 -15.44 32.65
C TRP A 154 11.20 -15.24 31.17
N GLU A 155 10.83 -16.31 30.45
CA GLU A 155 10.36 -16.19 29.06
C GLU A 155 9.07 -15.36 28.98
N ASN A 156 8.13 -15.58 29.92
CA ASN A 156 6.91 -14.79 30.05
C ASN A 156 7.22 -13.32 30.37
N TRP A 157 8.13 -13.04 31.29
CA TRP A 157 8.59 -11.68 31.59
C TRP A 157 9.18 -11.00 30.35
N ALA A 158 10.09 -11.67 29.63
CA ALA A 158 10.70 -11.11 28.43
C ALA A 158 9.66 -10.84 27.33
N LYS A 159 8.66 -11.73 27.19
CA LYS A 159 7.51 -11.51 26.34
C LYS A 159 6.73 -10.24 26.74
N ILE A 160 6.42 -10.06 28.02
CA ILE A 160 5.72 -8.86 28.52
C ILE A 160 6.52 -7.59 28.24
N GLN A 161 7.85 -7.60 28.42
CA GLN A 161 8.72 -6.45 28.12
C GLN A 161 8.77 -6.09 26.63
N LEU A 162 8.56 -7.09 25.75
CA LEU A 162 8.53 -6.88 24.30
C LEU A 162 7.12 -6.60 23.77
N MET A 163 6.05 -6.83 24.53
CA MET A 163 4.72 -6.37 24.15
C MET A 163 4.69 -4.83 24.14
N SER A 164 4.10 -4.23 23.11
CA SER A 164 4.08 -2.78 22.97
C SER A 164 2.81 -2.31 22.25
N ALA A 165 2.25 -1.18 22.69
CA ALA A 165 1.00 -0.61 22.17
C ALA A 165 -0.15 -1.63 22.07
N GLY A 166 -0.20 -2.59 23.01
CA GLY A 166 -1.21 -3.66 23.02
C GLY A 166 -1.10 -4.67 21.86
N SER A 167 0.02 -4.68 21.13
CA SER A 167 0.40 -5.77 20.23
C SER A 167 1.17 -6.85 20.98
N ASP A 168 0.81 -8.10 20.68
CA ASP A 168 1.53 -9.30 21.07
C ASP A 168 2.65 -9.66 20.08
N LEU A 169 3.44 -10.68 20.43
CA LEU A 169 4.43 -11.28 19.54
C LEU A 169 3.76 -12.13 18.44
N LEU A 170 4.38 -12.15 17.26
CA LEU A 170 3.88 -12.85 16.06
C LEU A 170 3.88 -14.38 16.17
N GLY A 171 4.55 -14.97 17.16
CA GLY A 171 4.63 -16.42 17.35
C GLY A 171 5.60 -16.78 18.46
N LYS A 172 6.05 -18.05 18.49
CA LYS A 172 7.10 -18.51 19.40
C LYS A 172 8.48 -18.07 18.93
N PHE A 173 9.20 -17.37 19.81
CA PHE A 173 10.58 -16.93 19.58
C PHE A 173 11.51 -17.60 20.61
N SER A 174 12.75 -17.82 20.20
CA SER A 174 13.78 -18.37 21.10
C SER A 174 14.60 -17.23 21.70
N ASN A 175 15.01 -17.37 22.97
CA ASN A 175 15.99 -16.47 23.60
C ASN A 175 15.58 -14.98 23.65
N LEU A 176 14.28 -14.69 23.84
CA LEU A 176 13.73 -13.32 23.92
C LEU A 176 14.48 -12.42 24.91
N GLN A 177 15.02 -13.00 25.98
CA GLN A 177 15.79 -12.29 27.01
C GLN A 177 16.96 -11.50 26.42
N HIS A 178 17.63 -12.02 25.38
CA HIS A 178 18.81 -11.38 24.79
C HIS A 178 18.45 -10.10 24.03
N LEU A 179 17.27 -10.04 23.43
CA LEU A 179 16.78 -8.83 22.77
C LEU A 179 16.44 -7.74 23.81
N VAL A 180 15.76 -8.13 24.89
CA VAL A 180 15.45 -7.23 26.02
C VAL A 180 16.74 -6.70 26.63
N PHE A 181 17.70 -7.59 26.89
CA PHE A 181 19.01 -7.26 27.42
C PHE A 181 19.78 -6.27 26.54
N ALA A 182 19.90 -6.55 25.24
CA ALA A 182 20.56 -5.66 24.29
C ALA A 182 19.91 -4.27 24.26
N ARG A 183 18.57 -4.21 24.27
CA ARG A 183 17.81 -2.96 24.28
C ARG A 183 18.07 -2.15 25.55
N MET A 184 17.99 -2.80 26.72
CA MET A 184 18.19 -2.13 28.02
C MET A 184 19.61 -1.59 28.15
N LEU A 185 20.63 -2.35 27.74
CA LEU A 185 22.03 -1.92 27.78
C LEU A 185 22.30 -0.72 26.88
N LEU A 186 21.84 -0.75 25.62
CA LEU A 186 22.10 0.33 24.68
C LEU A 186 21.37 1.63 25.08
N LEU A 187 20.12 1.53 25.54
CA LEU A 187 19.38 2.69 26.03
C LEU A 187 20.04 3.27 27.28
N LYS A 188 20.41 2.44 28.25
CA LYS A 188 21.14 2.89 29.44
C LYS A 188 22.47 3.55 29.06
N LEU A 189 23.20 2.98 28.10
CA LEU A 189 24.45 3.57 27.61
C LEU A 189 24.21 4.95 27.00
N LYS A 190 23.15 5.14 26.22
CA LYS A 190 22.79 6.43 25.65
C LYS A 190 22.45 7.47 26.72
N ASP A 191 21.71 7.07 27.76
CA ASP A 191 21.36 7.95 28.89
C ASP A 191 22.60 8.45 29.64
N LEU A 192 23.60 7.57 29.85
CA LEU A 192 24.84 7.92 30.54
C LEU A 192 25.69 8.94 29.76
N TYR A 193 25.64 8.90 28.42
CA TYR A 193 26.45 9.75 27.54
C TYR A 193 25.80 11.08 27.18
N ALA A 194 24.55 11.34 27.58
CA ALA A 194 23.85 12.58 27.27
C ALA A 194 24.52 13.86 27.83
N THR A 195 25.53 13.72 28.70
CA THR A 195 26.20 14.84 29.41
C THR A 195 27.72 14.87 29.27
N GLU A 196 28.33 13.93 28.52
CA GLU A 196 29.80 13.80 28.43
C GLU A 196 30.41 14.45 27.17
N THR A 197 31.71 14.76 27.22
CA THR A 197 32.46 15.45 26.15
C THR A 197 32.85 14.56 24.96
N PHE A 198 32.84 13.24 25.13
CA PHE A 198 33.14 12.27 24.08
C PHE A 198 31.89 11.47 23.74
N GLU A 199 31.48 11.49 22.47
CA GLU A 199 30.23 10.86 22.02
C GLU A 199 30.50 9.64 21.12
N LEU A 200 30.07 8.47 21.55
CA LEU A 200 30.02 7.25 20.73
C LEU A 200 28.83 7.35 19.75
N ARG A 201 29.07 7.93 18.57
CA ARG A 201 28.02 8.25 17.59
C ARG A 201 27.27 7.02 17.06
N SER A 202 27.89 5.84 17.03
CA SER A 202 27.24 4.62 16.52
C SER A 202 26.17 4.03 17.45
N VAL A 203 26.09 4.46 18.72
CA VAL A 203 25.13 3.91 19.70
C VAL A 203 23.69 4.10 19.24
N SER A 204 23.32 5.29 18.75
CA SER A 204 21.96 5.57 18.25
C SER A 204 21.60 4.70 17.04
N TRP A 205 22.58 4.37 16.20
CA TRP A 205 22.39 3.44 15.09
C TRP A 205 22.12 2.01 15.58
N TRP A 206 22.88 1.53 16.58
CA TRP A 206 22.64 0.22 17.19
C TRP A 206 21.30 0.14 17.94
N ILE A 207 20.89 1.21 18.63
CA ILE A 207 19.55 1.31 19.24
C ILE A 207 18.49 1.17 18.16
N ALA A 208 18.62 1.90 17.04
CA ALA A 208 17.67 1.83 15.95
C ALA A 208 17.57 0.40 15.37
N ARG A 209 18.68 -0.33 15.22
CA ARG A 209 18.70 -1.73 14.79
C ARG A 209 17.96 -2.64 15.77
N VAL A 210 18.23 -2.53 17.07
CA VAL A 210 17.56 -3.36 18.10
C VAL A 210 16.06 -3.07 18.18
N LEU A 211 15.66 -1.80 18.11
CA LEU A 211 14.25 -1.41 18.06
C LEU A 211 13.57 -1.89 16.77
N LEU A 212 14.29 -1.93 15.65
CA LEU A 212 13.76 -2.46 14.39
C LEU A 212 13.51 -3.97 14.47
N ILE A 213 14.43 -4.72 15.07
CA ILE A 213 14.22 -6.15 15.37
C ILE A 213 13.02 -6.32 16.29
N HIS A 214 12.91 -5.51 17.34
CA HIS A 214 11.78 -5.53 18.26
C HIS A 214 10.45 -5.32 17.52
N GLN A 215 10.37 -4.35 16.60
CA GLN A 215 9.18 -4.17 15.77
C GLN A 215 8.89 -5.40 14.87
N ARG A 216 9.91 -6.11 14.36
CA ARG A 216 9.72 -7.34 13.55
C ARG A 216 9.24 -8.55 14.36
N VAL A 217 9.39 -8.53 15.69
CA VAL A 217 8.91 -9.59 16.60
C VAL A 217 7.42 -9.44 16.90
N LEU A 218 6.88 -8.22 16.84
CA LEU A 218 5.48 -7.92 17.07
C LEU A 218 4.57 -8.36 15.92
N HIS A 219 3.33 -8.72 16.24
CA HIS A 219 2.31 -9.03 15.26
C HIS A 219 1.81 -7.78 14.52
N GLU A 220 1.66 -6.66 15.22
CA GLU A 220 1.19 -5.38 14.68
C GLU A 220 2.25 -4.28 14.84
N ARG A 221 2.08 -3.20 14.07
CA ARG A 221 2.91 -1.99 14.17
C ARG A 221 2.66 -1.29 15.51
N SER A 222 3.73 -0.93 16.21
CA SER A 222 3.66 -0.20 17.48
C SER A 222 4.00 1.28 17.27
N SER A 223 3.10 2.16 17.72
CA SER A 223 3.30 3.62 17.67
C SER A 223 4.45 4.08 18.58
N SER A 224 4.55 3.55 19.80
CA SER A 224 5.63 3.90 20.73
C SER A 224 7.01 3.48 20.23
N LEU A 225 7.13 2.33 19.57
CA LEU A 225 8.38 1.93 18.92
C LEU A 225 8.72 2.83 17.74
N PHE A 226 7.71 3.24 16.98
CA PHE A 226 7.90 4.14 15.85
C PHE A 226 8.49 5.47 16.27
N ASP A 227 7.95 6.09 17.32
CA ASP A 227 8.41 7.39 17.81
C ASP A 227 9.88 7.34 18.24
N MET A 228 10.28 6.30 18.97
CA MET A 228 11.69 6.08 19.34
C MET A 228 12.57 5.82 18.11
N LEU A 229 12.11 4.98 17.18
CA LEU A 229 12.84 4.68 15.95
C LEU A 229 13.07 5.93 15.09
N GLN A 230 12.09 6.84 15.02
CA GLN A 230 12.26 8.10 14.29
C GLN A 230 13.36 8.96 14.90
N VAL A 231 13.42 9.07 16.24
CA VAL A 231 14.44 9.86 16.94
C VAL A 231 15.83 9.29 16.70
N TYR A 232 16.04 8.00 17.02
CA TYR A 232 17.37 7.39 16.94
C TYR A 232 17.87 7.20 15.51
N MET A 233 16.97 6.92 14.56
CA MET A 233 17.36 6.84 13.14
C MET A 233 17.68 8.21 12.56
N ALA A 234 16.94 9.27 12.93
CA ALA A 234 17.26 10.64 12.50
C ALA A 234 18.62 11.09 13.03
N GLU A 235 18.94 10.78 14.29
CA GLU A 235 20.25 11.05 14.88
C GLU A 235 21.37 10.26 14.18
N ALA A 236 21.16 8.96 13.92
CA ALA A 236 22.13 8.15 13.18
C ALA A 236 22.37 8.68 11.76
N LEU A 237 21.32 9.12 11.06
CA LEU A 237 21.41 9.75 9.75
C LEU A 237 22.11 11.11 9.80
N ASP A 238 21.94 11.88 10.87
CA ASP A 238 22.71 13.12 11.05
C ASP A 238 24.21 12.82 11.20
N TYR A 239 24.60 11.72 11.83
CA TYR A 239 26.01 11.35 11.93
C TYR A 239 26.60 10.69 10.67
N PHE A 240 25.85 9.81 10.00
CA PHE A 240 26.40 8.92 8.97
C PHE A 240 25.68 8.98 7.62
N GLY A 241 24.67 9.84 7.45
CA GLY A 241 23.87 9.95 6.22
C GLY A 241 24.52 10.76 5.09
N ALA A 242 25.77 11.21 5.24
CA ALA A 242 26.50 11.92 4.18
C ALA A 242 27.93 11.39 4.08
N LEU A 243 28.43 11.26 2.84
CA LEU A 243 29.77 10.73 2.54
C LEU A 243 30.86 11.49 3.33
N GLU A 244 30.80 12.83 3.31
CA GLU A 244 31.75 13.71 4.01
C GLU A 244 31.76 13.49 5.52
N LYS A 245 30.60 13.23 6.13
CA LYS A 245 30.48 13.00 7.57
C LYS A 245 31.14 11.66 7.97
N VAL A 246 30.90 10.60 7.20
CA VAL A 246 31.51 9.28 7.38
C VAL A 246 33.03 9.37 7.21
N GLU A 247 33.51 10.04 6.16
CA GLU A 247 34.94 10.26 5.90
C GLU A 247 35.60 11.05 7.04
N SER A 248 34.97 12.14 7.49
CA SER A 248 35.53 12.97 8.56
C SER A 248 35.63 12.24 9.91
N TYR A 249 34.73 11.29 10.17
CA TYR A 249 34.67 10.60 11.45
C TYR A 249 35.71 9.48 11.56
N TRP A 250 35.80 8.61 10.55
CA TRP A 250 36.71 7.44 10.58
C TRP A 250 38.03 7.63 9.79
N ALA A 251 38.11 8.63 8.92
CA ALA A 251 39.32 9.06 8.20
C ALA A 251 40.18 7.90 7.66
N ALA A 252 41.46 7.82 8.07
CA ALA A 252 42.47 6.89 7.53
C ALA A 252 42.21 5.39 7.78
N LYS A 253 41.13 5.01 8.47
CA LYS A 253 40.77 3.60 8.77
C LYS A 253 39.83 2.96 7.75
N LEU A 254 39.25 3.76 6.85
CA LEU A 254 38.28 3.32 5.86
C LEU A 254 38.99 2.69 4.65
N LEU A 255 38.44 1.59 4.15
CA LEU A 255 38.85 0.93 2.92
C LEU A 255 38.23 1.62 1.70
N GLU A 256 38.81 1.40 0.52
CA GLU A 256 38.29 1.96 -0.73
C GLU A 256 36.85 1.50 -0.99
N GLY A 257 35.95 2.46 -1.24
CA GLY A 257 34.52 2.20 -1.45
C GLY A 257 33.70 1.97 -0.17
N GLU A 258 34.31 1.85 1.00
CA GLU A 258 33.63 1.57 2.27
C GLU A 258 32.73 2.74 2.72
N VAL A 259 33.14 3.99 2.46
CA VAL A 259 32.34 5.20 2.72
C VAL A 259 30.97 5.10 2.05
N SER A 260 30.96 4.74 0.75
CA SER A 260 29.74 4.58 -0.03
C SER A 260 28.89 3.45 0.54
N SER A 261 29.49 2.29 0.88
CA SER A 261 28.77 1.15 1.46
C SER A 261 28.13 1.48 2.82
N ILE A 262 28.84 2.13 3.73
CA ILE A 262 28.30 2.53 5.05
C ILE A 262 27.15 3.53 4.88
N THR A 263 27.36 4.60 4.11
CA THR A 263 26.36 5.65 3.87
C THR A 263 25.11 5.07 3.20
N SER A 264 25.30 4.19 2.22
CA SER A 264 24.20 3.49 1.55
C SER A 264 23.45 2.55 2.50
N THR A 265 24.16 1.88 3.41
CA THR A 265 23.58 0.93 4.35
C THR A 265 22.66 1.62 5.36
N ILE A 266 23.07 2.76 5.92
CA ILE A 266 22.21 3.50 6.86
C ILE A 266 20.94 4.02 6.18
N HIS A 267 21.03 4.50 4.93
CA HIS A 267 19.86 4.89 4.16
C HIS A 267 18.94 3.70 3.85
N LEU A 268 19.50 2.51 3.57
CA LEU A 268 18.71 1.29 3.40
C LEU A 268 18.03 0.84 4.71
N GLU A 269 18.70 0.96 5.85
CA GLU A 269 18.07 0.68 7.16
C GLU A 269 16.94 1.68 7.48
N ALA A 270 17.14 2.96 7.16
CA ALA A 270 16.10 3.97 7.23
C ALA A 270 14.95 3.68 6.25
N PHE A 271 15.24 3.19 5.04
CA PHE A 271 14.23 2.70 4.09
C PHE A 271 13.42 1.55 4.70
N VAL A 272 14.07 0.54 5.28
CA VAL A 272 13.38 -0.61 5.88
C VAL A 272 12.48 -0.18 7.05
N LEU A 273 12.93 0.78 7.86
CA LEU A 273 12.10 1.42 8.87
C LEU A 273 10.83 2.02 8.24
N GLN A 274 10.97 2.92 7.27
CA GLN A 274 9.82 3.57 6.64
C GLN A 274 8.89 2.56 5.93
N TYR A 275 9.47 1.51 5.35
CA TYR A 275 8.77 0.43 4.67
C TYR A 275 7.88 -0.37 5.64
N ILE A 276 8.42 -0.77 6.79
CA ILE A 276 7.67 -1.50 7.83
C ILE A 276 6.44 -0.70 8.27
N TYR A 277 6.55 0.62 8.35
CA TYR A 277 5.49 1.53 8.75
C TYR A 277 4.62 2.05 7.58
N GLY A 278 4.83 1.57 6.35
CA GLY A 278 3.98 1.87 5.20
C GLY A 278 4.13 3.28 4.62
N ARG A 279 5.25 3.97 4.86
CA ARG A 279 5.48 5.35 4.41
C ARG A 279 6.24 5.40 3.07
N VAL A 280 5.50 5.44 1.96
CA VAL A 280 6.06 5.32 0.60
C VAL A 280 6.97 6.49 0.19
N ASP A 281 6.58 7.74 0.47
CA ASP A 281 7.40 8.90 0.05
C ASP A 281 8.73 9.00 0.80
N PRO A 282 8.78 8.84 2.14
CA PRO A 282 10.04 8.70 2.86
C PRO A 282 10.90 7.52 2.37
N CYS A 283 10.29 6.37 2.04
CA CYS A 283 11.03 5.26 1.43
C CYS A 283 11.73 5.69 0.14
N ARG A 284 11.02 6.37 -0.76
CA ARG A 284 11.58 6.85 -2.03
C ARG A 284 12.77 7.78 -1.79
N LEU A 285 12.65 8.74 -0.86
CA LEU A 285 13.72 9.67 -0.51
C LEU A 285 14.98 8.96 0.00
N GLN A 286 14.81 7.99 0.91
CA GLN A 286 15.95 7.25 1.47
C GLN A 286 16.62 6.37 0.40
N LEU A 287 15.84 5.72 -0.47
CA LEU A 287 16.38 4.91 -1.55
C LEU A 287 17.15 5.74 -2.58
N GLU A 288 16.66 6.93 -2.95
CA GLU A 288 17.40 7.85 -3.83
C GLU A 288 18.68 8.37 -3.19
N SER A 289 18.68 8.63 -1.87
CA SER A 289 19.89 9.00 -1.13
C SER A 289 20.92 7.87 -1.12
N ALA A 290 20.48 6.62 -0.97
CA ALA A 290 21.34 5.43 -1.04
C ALA A 290 21.94 5.27 -2.46
N LYS A 291 21.13 5.39 -3.52
CA LYS A 291 21.59 5.34 -4.91
C LYS A 291 22.59 6.44 -5.24
N ALA A 292 22.36 7.66 -4.73
CA ALA A 292 23.29 8.77 -4.90
C ALA A 292 24.65 8.50 -4.23
N ALA A 293 24.66 7.91 -3.04
CA ALA A 293 25.88 7.54 -2.32
C ALA A 293 26.68 6.42 -3.01
N SER A 294 26.03 5.49 -3.72
CA SER A 294 26.66 4.43 -4.52
C SER A 294 26.90 4.78 -5.99
N LYS A 295 26.36 5.92 -6.45
CA LYS A 295 26.30 6.30 -7.88
C LYS A 295 25.70 5.18 -8.74
N LEU A 296 24.65 4.54 -8.23
CA LEU A 296 23.91 3.47 -8.88
C LEU A 296 22.70 4.05 -9.61
N GLU A 297 22.63 3.87 -10.93
CA GLU A 297 21.46 4.22 -11.72
C GLU A 297 20.73 2.95 -12.17
N LEU A 298 19.44 2.86 -11.87
CA LEU A 298 18.57 1.74 -12.24
C LEU A 298 17.56 2.21 -13.28
N SER A 299 17.48 1.52 -14.41
CA SER A 299 16.48 1.76 -15.44
C SER A 299 15.91 0.44 -15.95
N VAL A 300 14.63 0.41 -16.31
CA VAL A 300 13.99 -0.78 -16.89
C VAL A 300 13.84 -0.59 -18.39
N SER A 301 14.26 -1.57 -19.16
CA SER A 301 14.19 -1.57 -20.63
C SER A 301 13.53 -2.83 -21.16
N GLY A 302 13.14 -2.81 -22.44
CA GLY A 302 12.55 -3.95 -23.13
C GLY A 302 13.60 -4.76 -23.89
N ALA A 303 13.63 -6.07 -23.70
CA ALA A 303 14.44 -7.01 -24.49
C ALA A 303 13.61 -8.18 -24.99
N PHE A 304 13.96 -8.73 -26.15
CA PHE A 304 13.33 -9.95 -26.67
C PHE A 304 13.92 -11.18 -25.99
N GLY A 305 13.06 -12.09 -25.53
CA GLY A 305 13.49 -13.32 -24.89
C GLY A 305 12.40 -14.41 -24.82
N PHE A 306 12.81 -15.55 -24.29
CA PHE A 306 11.99 -16.75 -24.09
C PHE A 306 11.72 -16.97 -22.60
N ARG A 307 10.46 -17.21 -22.23
CA ARG A 307 10.07 -17.56 -20.84
C ARG A 307 9.80 -19.04 -20.65
N THR A 308 9.47 -19.77 -21.70
CA THR A 308 9.30 -21.22 -21.64
C THR A 308 10.22 -21.91 -22.63
N ILE A 309 10.63 -23.15 -22.31
CA ILE A 309 11.54 -23.94 -23.16
C ILE A 309 10.91 -24.21 -24.53
N HIS A 310 9.59 -24.38 -24.58
CA HIS A 310 8.84 -24.68 -25.81
C HIS A 310 8.37 -23.43 -26.58
N GLN A 311 8.74 -22.23 -26.13
CA GLN A 311 8.35 -20.99 -26.81
C GLN A 311 9.16 -20.84 -28.11
N VAL A 312 8.46 -20.76 -29.25
CA VAL A 312 9.11 -20.63 -30.58
C VAL A 312 9.46 -19.17 -30.91
N GLU A 313 8.54 -18.24 -30.63
CA GLU A 313 8.75 -16.82 -30.94
C GLU A 313 9.19 -16.04 -29.70
N PRO A 314 10.29 -15.26 -29.77
CA PRO A 314 10.71 -14.45 -28.65
C PRO A 314 9.69 -13.33 -28.40
N LYS A 315 9.38 -13.10 -27.13
CA LYS A 315 8.45 -12.04 -26.70
C LYS A 315 9.23 -10.92 -26.03
N ALA A 316 8.69 -9.70 -26.10
CA ALA A 316 9.23 -8.57 -25.36
C ALA A 316 9.10 -8.81 -23.85
N GLN A 317 10.15 -8.51 -23.11
CA GLN A 317 10.26 -8.69 -21.67
C GLN A 317 10.97 -7.50 -21.06
N MET A 318 10.65 -7.23 -19.80
CA MET A 318 11.30 -6.17 -19.02
C MET A 318 12.61 -6.69 -18.45
N VAL A 319 13.69 -5.94 -18.61
CA VAL A 319 15.02 -6.23 -18.09
C VAL A 319 15.54 -5.01 -17.34
N LEU A 320 16.12 -5.24 -16.17
CA LEU A 320 16.77 -4.19 -15.40
C LEU A 320 18.17 -3.91 -15.95
N ILE A 321 18.45 -2.64 -16.22
CA ILE A 321 19.77 -2.12 -16.55
C ILE A 321 20.28 -1.37 -15.33
N ALA A 322 21.38 -1.86 -14.77
CA ALA A 322 22.08 -1.23 -13.65
C ALA A 322 23.41 -0.64 -14.14
N ASN A 323 23.54 0.68 -14.09
CA ASN A 323 24.78 1.38 -14.41
C ASN A 323 25.52 1.72 -13.12
N THR A 324 26.77 1.31 -13.03
CA THR A 324 27.67 1.64 -11.92
C THR A 324 28.88 2.42 -12.44
N SER A 325 29.37 3.37 -11.64
CA SER A 325 30.55 4.17 -12.01
C SER A 325 31.88 3.42 -11.92
N SER A 326 31.91 2.23 -11.30
CA SER A 326 33.11 1.39 -11.20
C SER A 326 33.24 0.46 -12.41
N SER A 327 33.81 0.98 -13.49
CA SER A 327 34.32 0.14 -14.57
C SER A 327 35.52 -0.69 -14.08
N ASN A 328 35.41 -2.02 -14.12
CA ASN A 328 36.52 -2.99 -14.24
C ASN A 328 37.66 -2.97 -13.20
N GLY A 329 37.40 -2.66 -11.93
CA GLY A 329 38.43 -2.73 -10.88
C GLY A 329 37.88 -3.30 -9.57
N ASP A 330 38.52 -4.37 -9.08
CA ASP A 330 38.48 -4.92 -7.73
C ASP A 330 37.37 -5.92 -7.35
N VAL A 331 37.49 -7.09 -7.98
CA VAL A 331 37.14 -8.39 -7.38
C VAL A 331 38.16 -8.73 -6.28
N ARG A 332 38.05 -8.08 -5.13
CA ARG A 332 38.65 -8.54 -3.87
C ARG A 332 37.73 -8.16 -2.72
N LEU A 333 36.67 -8.94 -2.48
CA LEU A 333 35.99 -9.09 -1.17
C LEU A 333 34.72 -10.00 -1.19
N ALA A 334 34.40 -10.68 -2.30
CA ALA A 334 33.37 -11.74 -2.33
C ALA A 334 33.93 -13.06 -2.87
N SER A 335 35.08 -13.50 -2.35
CA SER A 335 35.53 -14.88 -2.53
C SER A 335 34.79 -15.74 -1.50
N GLU A 336 33.57 -16.16 -1.85
CA GLU A 336 32.97 -17.46 -1.52
C GLU A 336 31.45 -17.38 -1.73
N ARG A 337 30.91 -18.35 -2.49
CA ARG A 337 29.47 -18.54 -2.66
C ARG A 337 28.82 -18.66 -1.29
N ALA A 338 27.75 -17.91 -1.01
CA ALA A 338 26.76 -18.40 -0.07
C ALA A 338 26.03 -19.54 -0.79
N ASP A 339 26.44 -20.78 -0.53
CA ASP A 339 25.75 -21.95 -1.05
C ASP A 339 24.46 -22.16 -0.24
N VAL A 340 23.51 -21.24 -0.40
CA VAL A 340 22.08 -21.57 -0.26
C VAL A 340 21.83 -22.51 -1.42
N GLY A 341 22.17 -23.79 -1.19
CA GLY A 341 22.51 -24.79 -2.21
C GLY A 341 21.94 -24.46 -3.58
N SER A 342 22.84 -24.18 -4.54
CA SER A 342 22.52 -23.93 -5.94
C SER A 342 21.15 -24.50 -6.34
N TYR A 343 20.10 -23.65 -6.39
CA TYR A 343 18.79 -24.05 -6.90
C TYR A 343 18.91 -24.69 -8.29
N TYR A 344 20.00 -24.40 -9.01
CA TYR A 344 20.36 -24.91 -10.33
C TYR A 344 20.77 -26.38 -10.36
N GLU A 345 21.24 -26.99 -9.25
CA GLU A 345 21.61 -28.41 -9.22
C GLU A 345 20.44 -29.33 -8.81
N ALA A 346 19.36 -28.77 -8.23
CA ALA A 346 18.25 -29.53 -7.64
C ALA A 346 17.04 -29.78 -8.58
N TRP A 347 17.10 -29.33 -9.84
CA TRP A 347 16.17 -29.80 -10.88
C TRP A 347 16.70 -31.13 -11.41
N GLY A 348 16.48 -32.20 -10.64
CA GLY A 348 16.81 -33.55 -11.07
C GLY A 348 16.14 -33.86 -12.40
N GLY A 349 16.95 -34.01 -13.45
CA GLY A 349 16.58 -34.68 -14.71
C GLY A 349 15.61 -33.96 -15.66
N GLU A 350 14.66 -33.17 -15.18
CA GLU A 350 13.67 -32.46 -16.02
C GLU A 350 13.82 -30.95 -15.89
N ALA A 351 14.18 -30.31 -17.02
CA ALA A 351 14.29 -28.86 -17.08
C ALA A 351 12.90 -28.22 -16.87
N PRO A 352 12.80 -27.16 -16.05
CA PRO A 352 11.52 -26.50 -15.80
C PRO A 352 10.89 -26.02 -17.11
N GLU A 353 9.59 -26.30 -17.33
CA GLU A 353 8.86 -25.78 -18.50
C GLU A 353 8.98 -24.24 -18.65
N VAL A 354 9.16 -23.53 -17.53
CA VAL A 354 9.29 -22.07 -17.42
C VAL A 354 10.66 -21.67 -16.86
N TYR A 355 11.44 -20.86 -17.57
CA TYR A 355 12.73 -20.36 -17.10
C TYR A 355 12.61 -19.51 -15.83
N MET A 356 13.60 -19.62 -14.93
CA MET A 356 13.72 -18.77 -13.74
C MET A 356 14.10 -17.34 -14.13
N THR A 357 15.21 -17.21 -14.85
CA THR A 357 15.62 -15.99 -15.55
C THR A 357 15.35 -16.18 -17.03
N PRO A 358 14.65 -15.27 -17.70
CA PRO A 358 14.36 -15.45 -19.12
C PRO A 358 15.62 -15.54 -19.98
N LYS A 359 15.59 -16.39 -21.02
CA LYS A 359 16.69 -16.47 -22.00
C LYS A 359 16.52 -15.35 -23.02
N LEU A 360 17.47 -14.41 -23.10
CA LEU A 360 17.39 -13.28 -24.04
C LEU A 360 17.93 -13.69 -25.42
N VAL A 361 17.41 -13.08 -26.49
CA VAL A 361 17.76 -13.43 -27.88
C VAL A 361 19.21 -13.04 -28.23
N ASN A 362 19.76 -12.01 -27.58
CA ASN A 362 21.08 -11.46 -27.89
C ASN A 362 22.25 -12.13 -27.13
N ASP A 363 22.00 -13.21 -26.37
CA ASP A 363 23.03 -13.88 -25.57
C ASP A 363 24.08 -14.65 -26.42
N GLU A 364 23.83 -14.88 -27.72
CA GLU A 364 24.69 -15.73 -28.57
C GLU A 364 25.62 -14.98 -29.54
N GLY A 365 25.60 -13.64 -29.59
CA GLY A 365 26.46 -12.87 -30.50
C GLY A 365 26.77 -11.47 -30.00
N GLU A 366 28.02 -11.26 -29.57
CA GLU A 366 28.65 -9.95 -29.28
C GLU A 366 28.09 -9.09 -28.14
N ALA A 367 27.06 -9.52 -27.42
CA ALA A 367 26.51 -8.84 -26.23
C ALA A 367 26.62 -9.65 -24.92
N GLY A 368 27.40 -10.74 -24.91
CA GLY A 368 27.81 -11.45 -23.69
C GLY A 368 28.82 -10.67 -22.85
N LYS A 369 28.57 -9.39 -22.57
CA LYS A 369 29.21 -8.73 -21.44
C LYS A 369 28.51 -9.25 -20.20
N ASP A 370 29.28 -9.88 -19.31
CA ASP A 370 28.87 -10.26 -17.97
C ASP A 370 27.86 -9.24 -17.41
N SER A 371 26.70 -9.71 -16.95
CA SER A 371 25.80 -8.89 -16.13
C SER A 371 26.66 -8.13 -15.11
N VAL A 372 26.56 -6.80 -15.08
CA VAL A 372 27.37 -5.97 -14.17
C VAL A 372 27.30 -6.59 -12.78
N THR A 373 28.46 -6.99 -12.25
CA THR A 373 28.52 -7.65 -10.94
C THR A 373 28.26 -6.59 -9.89
N LEU A 374 27.12 -6.70 -9.23
CA LEU A 374 26.68 -5.72 -8.24
C LEU A 374 27.27 -6.04 -6.87
N LYS A 375 27.72 -5.01 -6.14
CA LYS A 375 28.12 -5.13 -4.74
C LYS A 375 26.91 -5.57 -3.89
N PRO A 376 27.11 -6.25 -2.75
CA PRO A 376 26.01 -6.67 -1.88
C PRO A 376 25.06 -5.52 -1.48
N VAL A 377 25.59 -4.33 -1.22
CA VAL A 377 24.79 -3.15 -0.88
C VAL A 377 23.99 -2.62 -2.08
N GLU A 378 24.52 -2.71 -3.30
CA GLU A 378 23.80 -2.37 -4.54
C GLU A 378 22.70 -3.40 -4.84
N GLN A 379 22.96 -4.69 -4.60
CA GLN A 379 21.94 -5.75 -4.68
C GLN A 379 20.80 -5.50 -3.68
N ALA A 380 21.11 -5.03 -2.46
CA ALA A 380 20.11 -4.63 -1.47
C ALA A 380 19.25 -3.46 -1.98
N MET A 381 19.83 -2.48 -2.69
CA MET A 381 19.07 -1.38 -3.31
C MET A 381 18.12 -1.86 -4.41
N VAL A 382 18.53 -2.85 -5.22
CA VAL A 382 17.67 -3.46 -6.25
C VAL A 382 16.46 -4.13 -5.60
N LEU A 383 16.65 -4.89 -4.52
CA LEU A 383 15.54 -5.49 -3.77
C LEU A 383 14.69 -4.44 -3.04
N ALA A 384 15.29 -3.36 -2.52
CA ALA A 384 14.56 -2.25 -1.93
C ALA A 384 13.67 -1.53 -2.96
N GLN A 385 14.14 -1.35 -4.20
CA GLN A 385 13.32 -0.82 -5.30
C GLN A 385 12.16 -1.75 -5.63
N CYS A 386 12.37 -3.07 -5.57
CA CYS A 386 11.31 -4.07 -5.74
C CYS A 386 10.24 -3.94 -4.64
N LEU A 387 10.64 -3.82 -3.37
CA LEU A 387 9.74 -3.58 -2.24
C LEU A 387 8.99 -2.23 -2.36
N LEU A 388 9.66 -1.19 -2.89
CA LEU A 388 9.01 0.10 -3.13
C LEU A 388 7.89 -0.01 -4.18
N ILE A 389 8.07 -0.83 -5.21
CA ILE A 389 7.01 -1.13 -6.19
C ILE A 389 5.88 -1.91 -5.50
N GLU A 390 6.19 -2.91 -4.67
CA GLU A 390 5.19 -3.69 -3.90
C GLU A 390 4.26 -2.79 -3.05
N LYS A 391 4.79 -1.70 -2.48
CA LYS A 391 4.01 -0.75 -1.66
C LYS A 391 3.51 0.48 -2.39
N GLY A 392 4.12 0.86 -3.51
CA GLY A 392 3.86 2.12 -4.20
C GLY A 392 2.88 2.00 -5.37
N SER A 393 2.59 0.78 -5.82
CA SER A 393 1.61 0.51 -6.88
C SER A 393 0.44 -0.32 -6.37
N ARG A 394 -0.65 -0.34 -7.14
CA ARG A 394 -1.84 -1.13 -6.80
C ARG A 394 -1.50 -2.62 -6.75
N SER A 395 -2.15 -3.34 -5.84
CA SER A 395 -2.01 -4.78 -5.72
C SER A 395 -2.75 -5.53 -6.83
N ASP A 396 -2.17 -5.57 -8.03
CA ASP A 396 -2.69 -6.30 -9.19
C ASP A 396 -1.63 -7.21 -9.83
N GLU A 397 -1.98 -7.90 -10.92
CA GLU A 397 -1.01 -8.73 -11.63
C GLU A 397 0.13 -7.90 -12.25
N MET A 398 -0.15 -6.66 -12.70
CA MET A 398 0.83 -5.80 -13.36
C MET A 398 1.96 -5.40 -12.42
N GLN A 399 1.63 -5.03 -11.18
CA GLN A 399 2.62 -4.73 -10.15
C GLN A 399 3.68 -5.84 -10.04
N ARG A 400 3.25 -7.10 -10.05
CA ARG A 400 4.17 -8.23 -9.92
C ARG A 400 5.06 -8.40 -11.15
N TRP A 401 4.59 -8.02 -12.33
CA TRP A 401 5.39 -7.97 -13.55
C TRP A 401 6.37 -6.79 -13.54
N ASP A 402 6.02 -5.67 -12.91
CA ASP A 402 6.94 -4.55 -12.69
C ASP A 402 8.06 -4.90 -11.69
N MET A 403 7.78 -5.79 -10.72
CA MET A 403 8.76 -6.32 -9.77
C MET A 403 9.71 -7.37 -10.38
N ALA A 404 9.23 -8.15 -11.34
CA ALA A 404 9.97 -9.24 -12.00
C ALA A 404 11.41 -8.90 -12.43
N PRO A 405 11.68 -7.81 -13.17
CA PRO A 405 13.04 -7.49 -13.64
C PRO A 405 14.04 -7.29 -12.50
N TYR A 406 13.59 -6.82 -11.33
CA TYR A 406 14.46 -6.61 -10.16
C TYR A 406 14.82 -7.93 -9.48
N ILE A 407 13.87 -8.85 -9.38
CA ILE A 407 14.10 -10.20 -8.84
C ILE A 407 15.02 -10.99 -9.77
N GLU A 408 14.72 -10.98 -11.07
CA GLU A 408 15.48 -11.68 -12.11
C GLU A 408 16.94 -11.18 -12.21
N ALA A 409 17.18 -9.88 -11.99
CA ALA A 409 18.53 -9.31 -11.98
C ALA A 409 19.39 -9.75 -10.79
N ILE A 410 18.78 -10.11 -9.66
CA ILE A 410 19.50 -10.69 -8.51
C ILE A 410 19.67 -12.20 -8.69
N ASP A 411 18.68 -12.88 -9.28
CA ASP A 411 18.79 -14.30 -9.66
C ASP A 411 19.95 -14.55 -10.63
N SER A 412 20.27 -13.61 -11.52
CA SER A 412 21.39 -13.73 -12.46
C SER A 412 22.77 -13.48 -11.85
N GLN A 413 22.88 -12.99 -10.61
CA GLN A 413 24.17 -12.70 -9.98
C GLN A 413 24.91 -13.98 -9.58
N LYS A 414 26.23 -14.04 -9.85
CA LYS A 414 27.08 -15.20 -9.52
C LYS A 414 27.40 -15.31 -8.02
N SER A 415 27.33 -14.21 -7.26
CA SER A 415 27.65 -14.14 -5.84
C SER A 415 26.70 -13.19 -5.10
N THR A 416 26.02 -13.72 -4.08
CA THR A 416 24.98 -13.02 -3.32
C THR A 416 25.07 -13.45 -1.85
N TYR A 417 24.90 -12.52 -0.91
CA TYR A 417 24.88 -12.88 0.51
C TYR A 417 23.63 -13.70 0.86
N PHE A 418 23.74 -14.53 1.89
CA PHE A 418 22.66 -15.42 2.35
C PHE A 418 21.32 -14.67 2.52
N THR A 419 21.31 -13.56 3.27
CA THR A 419 20.09 -12.79 3.54
C THR A 419 19.47 -12.17 2.29
N LEU A 420 20.30 -11.70 1.35
CA LEU A 420 19.83 -11.16 0.08
C LEU A 420 19.20 -12.24 -0.78
N ARG A 421 19.83 -13.43 -0.82
CA ARG A 421 19.29 -14.59 -1.53
C ARG A 421 17.95 -15.01 -0.93
N CYS A 422 17.86 -15.13 0.39
CA CYS A 422 16.60 -15.46 1.07
C CYS A 422 15.49 -14.46 0.77
N LEU A 423 15.75 -13.15 0.77
CA LEU A 423 14.74 -12.16 0.40
C LEU A 423 14.35 -12.28 -1.08
N CYS A 424 15.32 -12.45 -1.99
CA CYS A 424 15.06 -12.61 -3.42
C CYS A 424 14.15 -13.83 -3.68
N ASP A 425 14.47 -14.97 -3.07
CA ASP A 425 13.67 -16.20 -3.16
C ASP A 425 12.27 -16.00 -2.59
N LEU A 426 12.14 -15.31 -1.45
CA LEU A 426 10.84 -14.99 -0.86
C LEU A 426 9.98 -14.11 -1.76
N LEU A 427 10.54 -13.05 -2.34
CA LEU A 427 9.84 -12.18 -3.28
C LEU A 427 9.42 -12.94 -4.53
N ARG A 428 10.25 -13.88 -4.99
CA ARG A 428 9.91 -14.80 -6.08
C ARG A 428 8.73 -15.70 -5.74
N VAL A 429 8.74 -16.32 -4.55
CA VAL A 429 7.63 -17.15 -4.06
C VAL A 429 6.34 -16.35 -4.00
N ARG A 430 6.37 -15.11 -3.47
CA ARG A 430 5.21 -14.22 -3.42
C ARG A 430 4.68 -13.88 -4.82
N TRP A 431 5.57 -13.65 -5.79
CA TRP A 431 5.17 -13.43 -7.18
C TRP A 431 4.53 -14.66 -7.83
N GLU A 432 5.07 -15.85 -7.59
CA GLU A 432 4.65 -17.08 -8.28
C GLU A 432 3.47 -17.80 -7.64
N SER A 433 3.28 -17.65 -6.33
CA SER A 433 2.22 -18.31 -5.56
C SER A 433 0.79 -17.98 -6.00
N THR A 434 0.61 -16.87 -6.70
CA THR A 434 -0.74 -16.37 -7.05
C THR A 434 -1.30 -16.97 -8.32
N ARG A 435 -0.43 -17.53 -9.17
CA ARG A 435 -0.82 -18.13 -10.45
C ARG A 435 -0.87 -19.64 -10.28
N SER A 436 -1.99 -20.25 -10.65
CA SER A 436 -2.20 -21.70 -10.50
C SER A 436 -1.09 -22.55 -11.14
N ARG A 437 -0.55 -22.13 -12.29
CA ARG A 437 0.52 -22.86 -13.00
C ARG A 437 1.89 -22.81 -12.32
N THR A 438 2.20 -21.75 -11.57
CA THR A 438 3.50 -21.58 -10.90
C THR A 438 3.43 -21.82 -9.40
N LYS A 439 2.22 -22.00 -8.85
CA LYS A 439 1.99 -22.19 -7.42
C LYS A 439 2.69 -23.43 -6.84
N GLY A 440 2.71 -24.54 -7.59
CA GLY A 440 3.46 -25.75 -7.18
C GLY A 440 4.95 -25.48 -7.04
N ARG A 441 5.56 -24.83 -8.04
CA ARG A 441 6.97 -24.40 -7.99
C ARG A 441 7.24 -23.43 -6.82
N ALA A 442 6.34 -22.48 -6.59
CA ALA A 442 6.45 -21.54 -5.47
C ALA A 442 6.46 -22.28 -4.11
N LEU A 443 5.67 -23.35 -3.97
CA LEU A 443 5.66 -24.18 -2.77
C LEU A 443 7.00 -24.91 -2.57
N GLU A 444 7.53 -25.55 -3.60
CA GLU A 444 8.84 -26.21 -3.54
C GLU A 444 9.99 -25.24 -3.23
N MET A 445 9.92 -24.03 -3.81
CA MET A 445 10.87 -22.96 -3.50
C MET A 445 10.78 -22.55 -2.03
N MET A 446 9.57 -22.38 -1.50
CA MET A 446 9.37 -22.02 -0.09
C MET A 446 9.88 -23.10 0.85
N ASP A 447 9.62 -24.38 0.55
CA ASP A 447 10.09 -25.50 1.37
C ASP A 447 11.63 -25.54 1.46
N LYS A 448 12.32 -25.42 0.31
CA LYS A 448 13.79 -25.33 0.25
C LYS A 448 14.34 -24.12 0.99
N LEU A 449 13.66 -22.97 0.92
CA LEU A 449 14.06 -21.77 1.66
C LEU A 449 13.99 -22.01 3.18
N VAL A 450 12.89 -22.59 3.67
CA VAL A 450 12.72 -22.95 5.09
C VAL A 450 13.75 -23.99 5.53
N GLU A 451 14.04 -24.99 4.70
CA GLU A 451 15.07 -26.00 4.96
C GLU A 451 16.47 -25.36 5.05
N SER A 452 16.81 -24.46 4.13
CA SER A 452 18.12 -23.81 4.08
C SER A 452 18.40 -22.95 5.31
N ILE A 453 17.38 -22.34 5.90
CA ILE A 453 17.54 -21.55 7.13
C ILE A 453 17.96 -22.44 8.30
N ASN A 454 17.54 -23.71 8.31
CA ASN A 454 17.89 -24.68 9.35
C ASN A 454 19.29 -25.30 9.17
N LYS A 455 19.91 -25.17 7.99
CA LYS A 455 21.28 -25.67 7.73
C LYS A 455 22.32 -24.84 8.50
N SER A 456 23.45 -25.44 8.87
CA SER A 456 24.54 -24.78 9.62
C SER A 456 25.46 -23.92 8.76
N ASP A 457 25.56 -24.24 7.47
CA ASP A 457 26.37 -23.53 6.48
C ASP A 457 25.47 -22.60 5.65
N PRO A 458 25.89 -21.36 5.31
CA PRO A 458 27.10 -20.68 5.76
C PRO A 458 27.04 -20.31 7.25
N GLY A 459 28.21 -20.24 7.91
CA GLY A 459 28.31 -19.87 9.34
C GLY A 459 27.75 -18.48 9.67
N ALA A 460 27.51 -18.20 10.96
CA ALA A 460 26.78 -16.99 11.39
C ALA A 460 27.42 -15.66 10.97
N SER A 461 28.75 -15.56 10.98
CA SER A 461 29.49 -14.37 10.51
C SER A 461 29.23 -14.03 9.04
N LYS A 462 28.86 -15.03 8.23
CA LYS A 462 28.48 -14.87 6.81
C LYS A 462 26.98 -14.59 6.61
N ARG A 463 26.14 -14.81 7.64
CA ARG A 463 24.68 -14.63 7.56
C ARG A 463 24.19 -13.28 8.11
N ILE A 464 24.90 -12.66 9.03
CA ILE A 464 24.53 -11.35 9.60
C ILE A 464 24.72 -10.16 8.64
N PRO A 465 25.75 -10.11 7.78
CA PRO A 465 25.96 -8.98 6.89
C PRO A 465 24.70 -8.62 6.09
N ILE A 466 24.36 -7.33 6.05
CA ILE A 466 23.21 -6.73 5.34
C ILE A 466 21.83 -7.11 5.91
N CYS A 467 21.75 -7.93 6.97
CA CYS A 467 20.48 -8.38 7.56
C CYS A 467 19.56 -7.22 8.01
N PHE A 468 20.13 -6.12 8.50
CA PHE A 468 19.37 -4.94 8.94
C PHE A 468 18.93 -4.03 7.79
N ALA A 469 19.72 -3.97 6.72
CA ALA A 469 19.46 -3.16 5.53
C ALA A 469 18.41 -3.77 4.59
N VAL A 470 17.95 -4.97 4.90
CA VAL A 470 17.00 -5.74 4.09
C VAL A 470 15.78 -6.13 4.94
N HIS A 471 14.59 -6.09 4.35
CA HIS A 471 13.36 -6.50 5.01
C HIS A 471 13.16 -8.03 4.97
N LEU A 472 14.02 -8.76 5.68
CA LEU A 472 13.86 -10.20 5.89
C LEU A 472 12.81 -10.47 7.00
N PRO A 473 11.81 -11.34 6.78
CA PRO A 473 10.90 -11.76 7.83
C PRO A 473 11.62 -12.55 8.93
N THR A 474 11.05 -12.56 10.13
CA THR A 474 11.51 -13.46 11.19
C THR A 474 11.18 -14.91 10.84
N ILE A 475 11.88 -15.87 11.43
CA ILE A 475 11.63 -17.30 11.17
C ILE A 475 10.17 -17.69 11.47
N PRO A 476 9.54 -17.26 12.59
CA PRO A 476 8.11 -17.49 12.78
C PRO A 476 7.23 -16.85 11.70
N ALA A 477 7.56 -15.65 11.23
CA ALA A 477 6.83 -14.98 10.15
C ALA A 477 6.95 -15.76 8.82
N LEU A 478 8.16 -16.18 8.45
CA LEU A 478 8.40 -16.95 7.24
C LEU A 478 7.69 -18.30 7.27
N ARG A 479 7.79 -19.02 8.39
CA ARG A 479 7.09 -20.31 8.55
C ARG A 479 5.57 -20.15 8.60
N LYS A 480 5.07 -19.00 9.07
CA LYS A 480 3.65 -18.64 8.94
C LYS A 480 3.26 -18.46 7.47
N GLU A 481 4.02 -17.69 6.68
CA GLU A 481 3.79 -17.55 5.22
C GLU A 481 3.85 -18.91 4.51
N TYR A 482 4.75 -19.80 4.93
CA TYR A 482 4.81 -21.18 4.42
C TYR A 482 3.54 -21.98 4.74
N GLY A 483 3.07 -21.93 5.99
CA GLY A 483 1.82 -22.57 6.41
C GLY A 483 0.60 -22.04 5.64
N GLU A 484 0.52 -20.73 5.42
CA GLU A 484 -0.55 -20.11 4.62
C GLU A 484 -0.50 -20.54 3.14
N LEU A 485 0.72 -20.66 2.57
CA LEU A 485 0.92 -21.19 1.23
C LEU A 485 0.45 -22.65 1.14
N LEU A 486 0.79 -23.51 2.12
CA LEU A 486 0.32 -24.90 2.22
C LEU A 486 -1.21 -24.99 2.28
N VAL A 487 -1.86 -24.18 3.13
CA VAL A 487 -3.34 -24.10 3.19
C VAL A 487 -3.91 -23.73 1.83
N SER A 488 -3.31 -22.75 1.15
CA SER A 488 -3.77 -22.32 -0.16
C SER A 488 -3.58 -23.40 -1.25
N CYS A 489 -2.62 -24.31 -1.07
CA CYS A 489 -2.41 -25.50 -1.91
C CYS A 489 -3.31 -26.69 -1.53
N GLY A 490 -4.10 -26.58 -0.45
CA GLY A 490 -4.95 -27.65 0.08
C GLY A 490 -4.25 -28.61 1.06
N LEU A 491 -2.98 -28.37 1.38
CA LEU A 491 -2.17 -29.18 2.31
C LEU A 491 -2.35 -28.71 3.77
N VAL A 492 -3.60 -28.71 4.25
CA VAL A 492 -3.96 -28.14 5.56
C VAL A 492 -3.36 -28.94 6.73
N GLY A 493 -3.15 -30.25 6.58
CA GLY A 493 -2.59 -31.11 7.63
C GLY A 493 -1.16 -30.73 8.03
N GLU A 494 -0.31 -30.42 7.05
CA GLU A 494 1.06 -29.97 7.29
C GLU A 494 1.11 -28.53 7.82
N ALA A 495 0.20 -27.67 7.34
CA ALA A 495 0.07 -26.33 7.90
C ALA A 495 -0.28 -26.35 9.40
N ILE A 496 -1.14 -27.29 9.83
CA ILE A 496 -1.52 -27.45 11.25
C ILE A 496 -0.29 -27.76 12.12
N THR A 497 0.59 -28.68 11.71
CA THR A 497 1.78 -29.04 12.50
C THR A 497 2.76 -27.87 12.60
N ILE A 498 2.89 -27.08 11.53
CA ILE A 498 3.72 -25.86 11.54
C ILE A 498 3.13 -24.83 12.51
N PHE A 499 1.84 -24.52 12.40
CA PHE A 499 1.18 -23.54 13.26
C PHE A 499 1.18 -23.94 14.74
N GLU A 500 0.99 -25.23 15.03
CA GLU A 500 1.10 -25.79 16.38
C GLU A 500 2.52 -25.62 16.93
N SER A 501 3.56 -25.94 16.15
CA SER A 501 4.96 -25.80 16.58
C SER A 501 5.38 -24.36 16.90
N LEU A 502 4.70 -23.37 16.32
CA LEU A 502 4.95 -21.95 16.50
C LEU A 502 4.00 -21.28 17.49
N GLU A 503 3.07 -22.03 18.08
CA GLU A 503 2.00 -21.51 18.95
C GLU A 503 1.16 -20.41 18.26
N LEU A 504 0.94 -20.56 16.93
CA LEU A 504 0.13 -19.67 16.10
C LEU A 504 -1.35 -20.04 16.19
N TRP A 505 -1.96 -19.77 17.34
CA TRP A 505 -3.33 -20.21 17.65
C TRP A 505 -4.36 -19.73 16.64
N ASP A 506 -4.28 -18.49 16.17
CA ASP A 506 -5.25 -17.94 15.22
C ASP A 506 -5.23 -18.67 13.87
N SER A 507 -4.04 -18.93 13.33
CA SER A 507 -3.86 -19.67 12.09
C SER A 507 -4.28 -21.14 12.26
N LEU A 508 -3.98 -21.74 13.41
CA LEU A 508 -4.38 -23.10 13.75
C LEU A 508 -5.91 -23.25 13.83
N ILE A 509 -6.57 -22.34 14.54
CA ILE A 509 -8.02 -22.28 14.68
C ILE A 509 -8.66 -22.04 13.31
N HIS A 510 -8.11 -21.15 12.51
CA HIS A 510 -8.55 -20.93 11.14
C HIS A 510 -8.51 -22.23 10.32
N CYS A 511 -7.43 -23.02 10.41
CA CYS A 511 -7.34 -24.33 9.76
C CYS A 511 -8.42 -25.31 10.24
N TYR A 512 -8.67 -25.42 11.55
CA TYR A 512 -9.73 -26.29 12.06
C TYR A 512 -11.13 -25.85 11.61
N CYS A 513 -11.40 -24.55 11.61
CA CYS A 513 -12.64 -23.99 11.08
C CYS A 513 -12.79 -24.23 9.57
N PHE A 514 -11.70 -24.08 8.81
CA PHE A 514 -11.65 -24.36 7.37
C PHE A 514 -11.96 -25.83 7.07
N LEU A 515 -11.50 -26.76 7.92
CA LEU A 515 -11.83 -28.19 7.86
C LEU A 515 -13.24 -28.52 8.39
N GLY A 516 -14.02 -27.53 8.85
CA GLY A 516 -15.35 -27.72 9.45
C GLY A 516 -15.34 -28.32 10.87
N LYS A 517 -14.17 -28.50 11.49
CA LYS A 517 -13.99 -29.11 12.83
C LYS A 517 -14.01 -28.07 13.94
N LYS A 518 -15.11 -27.32 14.08
CA LYS A 518 -15.23 -26.23 15.07
C LYS A 518 -15.15 -26.72 16.53
N SER A 519 -15.70 -27.89 16.85
CA SER A 519 -15.65 -28.44 18.21
C SER A 519 -14.22 -28.74 18.65
N ALA A 520 -13.43 -29.38 17.78
CA ALA A 520 -12.01 -29.67 18.05
C ALA A 520 -11.19 -28.39 18.30
N ALA A 521 -11.51 -27.29 17.59
CA ALA A 521 -10.88 -26.00 17.85
C ALA A 521 -11.23 -25.47 19.25
N VAL A 522 -12.50 -25.54 19.65
CA VAL A 522 -12.95 -25.12 21.00
C VAL A 522 -12.29 -25.97 22.09
N ASP A 523 -12.23 -27.29 21.90
CA ASP A 523 -11.62 -28.21 22.86
C ASP A 523 -10.12 -27.92 23.01
N LEU A 524 -9.42 -27.65 21.89
CA LEU A 524 -8.02 -27.25 21.90
C LEU A 524 -7.81 -25.93 22.65
N ILE A 525 -8.63 -24.92 22.39
CA ILE A 525 -8.51 -23.62 23.08
C ILE A 525 -8.77 -23.77 24.57
N ASN A 526 -9.79 -24.53 24.96
CA ASN A 526 -10.10 -24.79 26.37
C ASN A 526 -8.97 -25.54 27.07
N ALA A 527 -8.34 -26.53 26.41
CA ALA A 527 -7.17 -27.22 26.95
C ALA A 527 -6.00 -26.25 27.21
N GLN A 528 -5.75 -25.33 26.28
CA GLN A 528 -4.71 -24.31 26.43
C GLN A 528 -5.05 -23.26 27.51
N LEU A 529 -6.32 -22.89 27.66
CA LEU A 529 -6.77 -22.00 28.73
C LEU A 529 -6.66 -22.62 30.13
N LEU A 530 -6.69 -23.95 30.25
CA LEU A 530 -6.42 -24.63 31.53
C LEU A 530 -4.96 -24.47 31.96
N GLU A 531 -4.03 -24.48 31.00
CA GLU A 531 -2.60 -24.26 31.27
C GLU A 531 -2.28 -22.77 31.45
N ARG A 532 -2.90 -21.91 30.64
CA ARG A 532 -2.64 -20.46 30.57
C ARG A 532 -3.95 -19.67 30.70
N PRO A 533 -4.56 -19.60 31.89
CA PRO A 533 -5.85 -18.94 32.09
C PRO A 533 -5.78 -17.42 31.83
N ASN A 534 -4.59 -16.85 31.97
CA ASN A 534 -4.33 -15.42 31.85
C ASN A 534 -3.82 -14.99 30.46
N ASP A 535 -3.96 -15.79 29.38
CA ASP A 535 -3.62 -15.34 28.01
C ASP A 535 -4.85 -14.69 27.33
N PRO A 536 -4.86 -13.36 27.11
CA PRO A 536 -5.99 -12.67 26.47
C PRO A 536 -6.25 -13.13 25.03
N ARG A 537 -5.23 -13.64 24.33
CA ARG A 537 -5.35 -14.08 22.93
C ARG A 537 -6.24 -15.30 22.82
N LEU A 538 -6.02 -16.29 23.67
CA LEU A 538 -6.81 -17.52 23.70
C LEU A 538 -8.29 -17.23 23.98
N TRP A 539 -8.58 -16.30 24.90
CA TRP A 539 -9.93 -15.82 25.15
C TRP A 539 -10.54 -15.10 23.93
N CYS A 540 -9.76 -14.28 23.21
CA CYS A 540 -10.22 -13.67 21.97
C CYS A 540 -10.50 -14.72 20.89
N SER A 541 -9.61 -15.69 20.69
CA SER A 541 -9.79 -16.73 19.68
C SER A 541 -10.97 -17.65 20.03
N LEU A 542 -11.24 -17.91 21.33
CA LEU A 542 -12.45 -18.61 21.78
C LEU A 542 -13.71 -17.81 21.41
N GLY A 543 -13.68 -16.49 21.64
CA GLY A 543 -14.74 -15.57 21.25
C GLY A 543 -14.97 -15.57 19.73
N ASP A 544 -13.90 -15.60 18.93
CA ASP A 544 -14.00 -15.60 17.45
C ASP A 544 -14.66 -16.90 16.93
N VAL A 545 -14.39 -18.05 17.56
CA VAL A 545 -14.98 -19.35 17.18
C VAL A 545 -16.42 -19.51 17.66
N THR A 546 -16.69 -19.10 18.91
CA THR A 546 -18.00 -19.25 19.56
C THR A 546 -18.97 -18.10 19.29
N ASN A 547 -18.45 -16.98 18.76
CA ASN A 547 -19.16 -15.71 18.57
C ASN A 547 -19.83 -15.19 19.86
N ASN A 548 -19.12 -15.31 20.99
CA ASN A 548 -19.61 -14.95 22.32
C ASN A 548 -18.82 -13.78 22.92
N ASP A 549 -19.53 -12.67 23.20
CA ASP A 549 -18.95 -11.44 23.74
C ASP A 549 -18.28 -11.63 25.11
N SER A 550 -18.80 -12.53 25.95
CA SER A 550 -18.27 -12.76 27.30
C SER A 550 -16.81 -13.23 27.29
N CYS A 551 -16.37 -13.87 26.21
CA CYS A 551 -14.98 -14.28 26.05
C CYS A 551 -14.07 -13.07 25.84
N TYR A 552 -14.52 -12.06 25.09
CA TYR A 552 -13.74 -10.83 24.91
C TYR A 552 -13.73 -9.96 26.17
N GLU A 553 -14.83 -9.94 26.95
CA GLU A 553 -14.87 -9.25 28.24
C GLU A 553 -13.86 -9.85 29.22
N LYS A 554 -13.79 -11.18 29.32
CA LYS A 554 -12.72 -11.87 30.08
C LYS A 554 -11.33 -11.55 29.56
N ALA A 555 -11.14 -11.46 28.25
CA ALA A 555 -9.85 -11.05 27.68
C ALA A 555 -9.45 -9.62 28.11
N LEU A 556 -10.41 -8.70 28.26
CA LEU A 556 -10.16 -7.35 28.78
C LEU A 556 -9.83 -7.37 30.28
N GLU A 557 -10.54 -8.16 31.07
CA GLU A 557 -10.28 -8.32 32.51
C GLU A 557 -8.85 -8.84 32.75
N VAL A 558 -8.48 -9.94 32.08
CA VAL A 558 -7.16 -10.57 32.19
C VAL A 558 -6.03 -9.65 31.70
N SER A 559 -6.31 -8.79 30.71
CA SER A 559 -5.31 -7.87 30.15
C SER A 559 -5.25 -6.51 30.85
N ASN A 560 -6.01 -6.29 31.92
CA ASN A 560 -6.17 -4.96 32.54
C ASN A 560 -6.54 -3.87 31.52
N ASP A 561 -7.50 -4.17 30.64
CA ASP A 561 -8.01 -3.29 29.57
C ASP A 561 -6.98 -2.89 28.48
N LYS A 562 -5.87 -3.63 28.38
CA LYS A 562 -4.81 -3.38 27.38
C LYS A 562 -4.99 -4.17 26.08
N SER A 563 -5.85 -5.19 26.05
CA SER A 563 -6.06 -6.00 24.83
C SER A 563 -6.81 -5.22 23.75
N VAL A 564 -6.05 -4.77 22.74
CA VAL A 564 -6.62 -4.04 21.60
C VAL A 564 -7.53 -4.94 20.79
N ARG A 565 -7.13 -6.20 20.55
CA ARG A 565 -7.92 -7.19 19.81
C ARG A 565 -9.30 -7.41 20.43
N ALA A 566 -9.38 -7.55 21.75
CA ALA A 566 -10.65 -7.73 22.45
C ALA A 566 -11.58 -6.52 22.27
N LYS A 567 -11.05 -5.28 22.41
CA LYS A 567 -11.82 -4.05 22.14
C LYS A 567 -12.34 -4.01 20.71
N ARG A 568 -11.50 -4.34 19.72
CA ARG A 568 -11.90 -4.40 18.30
C ARG A 568 -12.99 -5.46 18.06
N ALA A 569 -12.88 -6.63 18.68
CA ALA A 569 -13.87 -7.70 18.55
C ALA A 569 -15.23 -7.30 19.15
N LEU A 570 -15.24 -6.75 20.37
CA LEU A 570 -16.45 -6.20 20.98
C LEU A 570 -17.05 -5.05 20.17
N ALA A 571 -16.21 -4.18 19.58
CA ALA A 571 -16.66 -3.10 18.72
C ALA A 571 -17.35 -3.61 17.44
N ARG A 572 -16.80 -4.67 16.82
CA ARG A 572 -17.43 -5.37 15.68
C ARG A 572 -18.76 -6.01 16.08
N SER A 573 -18.81 -6.67 17.23
CA SER A 573 -20.04 -7.27 17.76
C SER A 573 -21.13 -6.22 18.03
N ALA A 574 -20.78 -5.11 18.67
CA ALA A 574 -21.68 -3.97 18.89
C ALA A 574 -22.20 -3.38 17.58
N TYR A 575 -21.32 -3.20 16.57
CA TYR A 575 -21.72 -2.74 15.23
C TYR A 575 -22.74 -3.68 14.58
N ASN A 576 -22.51 -4.99 14.66
CA ASN A 576 -23.40 -6.00 14.08
C ASN A 576 -24.77 -6.06 14.78
N ARG A 577 -24.83 -5.71 16.08
CA ARG A 577 -26.10 -5.57 16.84
C ARG A 577 -26.83 -4.25 16.56
N GLY A 578 -26.22 -3.32 15.83
CA GLY A 578 -26.77 -1.98 15.56
C GLY A 578 -26.51 -0.95 16.67
N ASP A 579 -25.74 -1.31 17.70
CA ASP A 579 -25.30 -0.38 18.74
C ASP A 579 -24.06 0.38 18.26
N PHE A 580 -24.30 1.35 17.39
CA PHE A 580 -23.25 2.11 16.71
C PHE A 580 -22.50 3.06 17.66
N GLU A 581 -23.16 3.58 18.69
CA GLU A 581 -22.53 4.47 19.70
C GLU A 581 -21.53 3.69 20.56
N LYS A 582 -21.92 2.53 21.09
CA LYS A 582 -20.99 1.65 21.83
C LYS A 582 -19.85 1.16 20.93
N SER A 583 -20.16 0.79 19.68
CA SER A 583 -19.15 0.40 18.70
C SER A 583 -18.12 1.51 18.47
N GLN A 584 -18.57 2.74 18.26
CA GLN A 584 -17.71 3.91 18.08
C GLN A 584 -16.80 4.13 19.29
N MET A 585 -17.34 4.06 20.51
CA MET A 585 -16.56 4.22 21.74
C MET A 585 -15.47 3.13 21.89
N LEU A 586 -15.82 1.87 21.62
CA LEU A 586 -14.87 0.76 21.72
C LEU A 586 -13.78 0.83 20.64
N TRP A 587 -14.14 1.21 19.41
CA TRP A 587 -13.16 1.45 18.35
C TRP A 587 -12.22 2.60 18.70
N TYR A 588 -12.75 3.70 19.24
CA TYR A 588 -11.92 4.82 19.69
C TYR A 588 -10.94 4.39 20.80
N ALA A 589 -11.43 3.64 21.80
CA ALA A 589 -10.58 3.09 22.85
C ALA A 589 -9.50 2.13 22.32
N ALA A 590 -9.80 1.34 21.27
CA ALA A 590 -8.81 0.50 20.60
C ALA A 590 -7.75 1.32 19.87
N MET A 591 -8.15 2.38 19.15
CA MET A 591 -7.24 3.25 18.40
C MET A 591 -6.40 4.16 19.30
N ALA A 592 -6.88 4.48 20.51
CA ALA A 592 -6.10 5.18 21.53
C ALA A 592 -4.92 4.34 22.05
N LEU A 593 -5.05 3.01 22.05
CA LEU A 593 -3.97 2.09 22.45
C LEU A 593 -3.00 1.82 21.29
N ASN A 594 -3.52 1.56 20.09
CA ASN A 594 -2.72 1.41 18.87
C ASN A 594 -3.33 2.18 17.71
N SER A 595 -2.71 3.31 17.36
CA SER A 595 -3.15 4.17 16.28
C SER A 595 -2.69 3.71 14.90
N LEU A 596 -1.72 2.79 14.79
CA LEU A 596 -1.14 2.36 13.51
C LEU A 596 -1.88 1.15 12.90
N TYR A 597 -3.21 1.20 12.89
CA TYR A 597 -4.08 0.14 12.39
C TYR A 597 -5.15 0.70 11.43
N PRO A 598 -4.90 0.72 10.10
CA PRO A 598 -5.78 1.37 9.11
C PRO A 598 -7.22 0.85 9.13
N ASP A 599 -7.39 -0.47 9.22
CA ASP A 599 -8.72 -1.12 9.24
C ASP A 599 -9.56 -0.68 10.44
N GLY A 600 -8.92 -0.38 11.58
CA GLY A 600 -9.63 0.09 12.77
C GLY A 600 -10.13 1.51 12.62
N TRP A 601 -9.36 2.39 11.99
CA TRP A 601 -9.81 3.74 11.64
C TRP A 601 -10.94 3.72 10.61
N PHE A 602 -10.87 2.83 9.62
CA PHE A 602 -11.96 2.61 8.68
C PHE A 602 -13.23 2.12 9.39
N ALA A 603 -13.10 1.13 10.28
CA ALA A 603 -14.22 0.61 11.05
C ALA A 603 -14.81 1.64 12.03
N LEU A 604 -13.97 2.46 12.67
CA LEU A 604 -14.40 3.61 13.47
C LEU A 604 -15.19 4.62 12.63
N GLY A 605 -14.71 4.94 11.43
CA GLY A 605 -15.40 5.82 10.49
C GLY A 605 -16.76 5.27 10.07
N ALA A 606 -16.84 3.97 9.80
CA ALA A 606 -18.10 3.29 9.48
C ALA A 606 -19.09 3.31 10.66
N ALA A 607 -18.61 3.03 11.88
CA ALA A 607 -19.42 3.09 13.09
C ALA A 607 -19.93 4.52 13.37
N ALA A 608 -19.06 5.53 13.28
CA ALA A 608 -19.40 6.93 13.45
C ALA A 608 -20.42 7.41 12.40
N LEU A 609 -20.27 6.98 11.14
CA LEU A 609 -21.22 7.28 10.08
C LEU A 609 -22.61 6.71 10.37
N LYS A 610 -22.69 5.47 10.85
CA LYS A 610 -23.97 4.85 11.23
C LYS A 610 -24.57 5.48 12.49
N ALA A 611 -23.73 5.93 13.41
CA ALA A 611 -24.12 6.76 14.57
C ALA A 611 -24.48 8.21 14.18
N ARG A 612 -24.40 8.59 12.90
CA ARG A 612 -24.67 9.93 12.36
C ARG A 612 -23.70 11.03 12.84
N ASP A 613 -22.54 10.64 13.38
CA ASP A 613 -21.45 11.55 13.72
C ASP A 613 -20.55 11.78 12.49
N VAL A 614 -21.01 12.68 11.61
CA VAL A 614 -20.36 12.96 10.32
C VAL A 614 -18.93 13.49 10.50
N GLN A 615 -18.67 14.30 11.54
CA GLN A 615 -17.35 14.90 11.73
C GLN A 615 -16.33 13.84 12.16
N LYS A 616 -16.65 13.04 13.18
CA LYS A 616 -15.74 11.95 13.59
C LYS A 616 -15.57 10.90 12.50
N ALA A 617 -16.59 10.66 11.68
CA ALA A 617 -16.45 9.78 10.52
C ALA A 617 -15.42 10.30 9.51
N ILE A 618 -15.45 11.60 9.19
CA ILE A 618 -14.44 12.23 8.31
C ILE A 618 -13.06 12.10 8.94
N ASP A 619 -12.91 12.44 10.22
CA ASP A 619 -11.62 12.40 10.91
C ASP A 619 -11.05 10.97 10.89
N ALA A 620 -11.87 9.97 11.23
CA ALA A 620 -11.47 8.56 11.24
C ALA A 620 -11.10 8.04 9.85
N PHE A 621 -11.89 8.30 8.81
CA PHE A 621 -11.51 7.91 7.46
C PHE A 621 -10.26 8.66 6.96
N THR A 622 -10.08 9.92 7.38
CA THR A 622 -8.86 10.70 7.06
C THR A 622 -7.62 10.05 7.67
N PHE A 623 -7.69 9.60 8.93
CA PHE A 623 -6.61 8.82 9.53
C PHE A 623 -6.38 7.48 8.82
N ALA A 624 -7.45 6.80 8.39
CA ALA A 624 -7.33 5.56 7.62
C ALA A 624 -6.52 5.76 6.33
N VAL A 625 -6.80 6.82 5.54
CA VAL A 625 -6.07 7.10 4.29
C VAL A 625 -4.67 7.67 4.51
N GLN A 626 -4.39 8.29 5.67
CA GLN A 626 -3.02 8.70 6.01
C GLN A 626 -2.11 7.50 6.29
N LEU A 627 -2.68 6.41 6.82
CA LEU A 627 -1.93 5.18 7.11
C LEU A 627 -1.94 4.20 5.92
N ASP A 628 -3.03 4.18 5.16
CA ASP A 628 -3.20 3.38 3.94
C ASP A 628 -3.79 4.24 2.81
N PRO A 629 -2.92 4.97 2.08
CA PRO A 629 -3.35 5.84 0.98
C PRO A 629 -4.10 5.11 -0.13
N ASP A 630 -3.88 3.79 -0.27
CA ASP A 630 -4.43 2.97 -1.34
C ASP A 630 -5.89 2.56 -1.08
N ASN A 631 -6.41 2.84 0.11
CA ASN A 631 -7.78 2.51 0.49
C ASN A 631 -8.81 3.39 -0.24
N GLY A 632 -9.13 2.99 -1.48
CA GLY A 632 -10.12 3.68 -2.31
C GLY A 632 -11.53 3.73 -1.71
N GLU A 633 -11.89 2.80 -0.81
CA GLU A 633 -13.19 2.86 -0.11
C GLU A 633 -13.22 3.95 0.95
N ALA A 634 -12.13 4.14 1.70
CA ALA A 634 -12.00 5.21 2.66
C ALA A 634 -12.08 6.58 1.96
N TRP A 635 -11.36 6.76 0.85
CA TRP A 635 -11.46 7.96 0.01
C TRP A 635 -12.88 8.21 -0.52
N ASN A 636 -13.56 7.16 -0.99
CA ASN A 636 -14.96 7.25 -1.42
C ASN A 636 -15.89 7.69 -0.27
N ASN A 637 -15.71 7.16 0.93
CA ASN A 637 -16.50 7.55 2.09
C ASN A 637 -16.23 9.01 2.50
N ILE A 638 -14.97 9.46 2.50
CA ILE A 638 -14.61 10.88 2.71
C ILE A 638 -15.33 11.76 1.68
N ALA A 639 -15.29 11.37 0.40
CA ALA A 639 -15.90 12.14 -0.68
C ALA A 639 -17.42 12.25 -0.52
N CYS A 640 -18.10 11.14 -0.21
CA CYS A 640 -19.53 11.11 0.09
C CYS A 640 -19.88 11.97 1.32
N LEU A 641 -19.05 11.96 2.37
CA LEU A 641 -19.28 12.78 3.56
C LEU A 641 -19.14 14.28 3.27
N HIS A 642 -18.15 14.66 2.45
CA HIS A 642 -18.04 16.04 1.96
C HIS A 642 -19.21 16.45 1.07
N MET A 643 -19.75 15.53 0.26
CA MET A 643 -20.97 15.76 -0.53
C MET A 643 -22.18 16.02 0.38
N ILE A 644 -22.35 15.26 1.47
CA ILE A 644 -23.40 15.50 2.48
C ILE A 644 -23.22 16.87 3.15
N LYS A 645 -21.97 17.30 3.41
CA LYS A 645 -21.65 18.64 3.93
C LYS A 645 -21.73 19.76 2.87
N LYS A 646 -22.16 19.46 1.63
CA LYS A 646 -22.22 20.39 0.50
C LYS A 646 -20.87 21.04 0.14
N LYS A 647 -19.77 20.32 0.40
CA LYS A 647 -18.40 20.71 0.11
C LYS A 647 -17.92 20.04 -1.18
N SER A 648 -18.45 20.49 -2.32
CA SER A 648 -18.24 19.83 -3.62
C SER A 648 -16.79 19.86 -4.09
N LYS A 649 -16.00 20.91 -3.76
CA LYS A 649 -14.58 21.00 -4.14
C LYS A 649 -13.74 19.95 -3.42
N GLU A 650 -13.91 19.81 -2.11
CA GLU A 650 -13.19 18.80 -1.31
C GLU A 650 -13.64 17.37 -1.69
N SER A 651 -14.95 17.18 -1.93
CA SER A 651 -15.50 15.91 -2.42
C SER A 651 -14.89 15.49 -3.76
N PHE A 652 -14.73 16.45 -4.69
CA PHE A 652 -14.13 16.21 -6.00
C PHE A 652 -12.68 15.71 -5.90
N VAL A 653 -11.87 16.32 -5.04
CA VAL A 653 -10.49 15.89 -4.80
C VAL A 653 -10.46 14.48 -4.22
N ALA A 654 -11.29 14.19 -3.22
CA ALA A 654 -11.34 12.87 -2.58
C ALA A 654 -11.81 11.78 -3.55
N PHE A 655 -12.81 12.03 -4.40
CA PHE A 655 -13.21 11.08 -5.45
C PHE A 655 -12.11 10.84 -6.48
N LYS A 656 -11.35 11.88 -6.84
CA LYS A 656 -10.21 11.73 -7.75
C LYS A 656 -9.16 10.78 -7.18
N GLU A 657 -8.86 10.88 -5.88
CA GLU A 657 -7.99 9.92 -5.19
C GLU A 657 -8.62 8.52 -5.10
N ALA A 658 -9.91 8.40 -4.76
CA ALA A 658 -10.60 7.11 -4.73
C ALA A 658 -10.50 6.36 -6.08
N LEU A 659 -10.74 7.07 -7.18
CA LEU A 659 -10.68 6.55 -8.55
C LEU A 659 -9.24 6.27 -9.03
N LYS A 660 -8.20 6.73 -8.32
CA LYS A 660 -6.83 6.26 -8.53
C LYS A 660 -6.59 4.89 -7.93
N PHE A 661 -7.47 4.31 -7.14
CA PHE A 661 -7.27 2.97 -6.57
C PHE A 661 -8.40 2.01 -6.95
N LYS A 662 -9.65 2.47 -6.99
CA LYS A 662 -10.81 1.67 -7.42
C LYS A 662 -11.50 2.28 -8.65
N ARG A 663 -11.15 1.77 -9.84
CA ARG A 663 -11.79 2.19 -11.11
C ARG A 663 -12.96 1.30 -11.53
N ASP A 664 -13.12 0.15 -10.89
CA ASP A 664 -14.05 -0.89 -11.33
C ASP A 664 -15.45 -0.78 -10.71
N SER A 665 -15.72 0.29 -9.95
CA SER A 665 -17.07 0.58 -9.42
C SER A 665 -17.78 1.66 -10.23
N TRP A 666 -18.88 1.28 -10.88
CA TRP A 666 -19.72 2.24 -11.62
C TRP A 666 -20.41 3.24 -10.67
N GLN A 667 -20.70 2.85 -9.43
CA GLN A 667 -21.29 3.73 -8.40
C GLN A 667 -20.35 4.89 -8.05
N MET A 668 -19.05 4.62 -7.94
CA MET A 668 -18.06 5.65 -7.66
C MET A 668 -17.97 6.65 -8.83
N TRP A 669 -17.98 6.16 -10.07
CA TRP A 669 -17.99 7.02 -11.26
C TRP A 669 -19.27 7.86 -11.34
N GLU A 670 -20.42 7.31 -10.98
CA GLU A 670 -21.70 8.03 -10.94
C GLU A 670 -21.66 9.17 -9.92
N ASN A 671 -21.29 8.88 -8.67
CA ASN A 671 -21.13 9.92 -7.64
C ASN A 671 -20.09 10.99 -8.04
N PHE A 672 -18.96 10.56 -8.61
CA PHE A 672 -17.94 11.49 -9.11
C PHE A 672 -18.46 12.36 -10.24
N SER A 673 -19.28 11.83 -11.15
CA SER A 673 -19.83 12.59 -12.27
C SER A 673 -20.76 13.71 -11.81
N HIS A 674 -21.57 13.46 -10.78
CA HIS A 674 -22.40 14.47 -10.13
C HIS A 674 -21.55 15.56 -9.46
N VAL A 675 -20.54 15.16 -8.67
CA VAL A 675 -19.68 16.11 -7.96
C VAL A 675 -18.81 16.93 -8.92
N ALA A 676 -18.31 16.33 -10.00
CA ALA A 676 -17.59 17.03 -11.05
C ALA A 676 -18.48 18.08 -11.73
N MET A 677 -19.76 17.77 -11.95
CA MET A 677 -20.75 18.71 -12.47
C MET A 677 -21.05 19.83 -11.46
N ASP A 678 -21.15 19.51 -10.16
CA ASP A 678 -21.33 20.53 -9.11
C ASP A 678 -20.17 21.52 -9.02
N VAL A 679 -18.93 21.06 -9.27
CA VAL A 679 -17.74 21.92 -9.33
C VAL A 679 -17.64 22.68 -10.67
N GLY A 680 -18.40 22.26 -11.69
CA GLY A 680 -18.38 22.86 -13.03
C GLY A 680 -17.33 22.27 -13.97
N ASN A 681 -16.68 21.17 -13.60
CA ASN A 681 -15.68 20.48 -14.42
C ASN A 681 -16.34 19.48 -15.38
N ILE A 682 -16.85 20.01 -16.49
CA ILE A 682 -17.59 19.24 -17.50
C ILE A 682 -16.73 18.15 -18.16
N ASP A 683 -15.42 18.39 -18.34
CA ASP A 683 -14.52 17.42 -18.98
C ASP A 683 -14.45 16.11 -18.20
N GLN A 684 -14.26 16.19 -16.88
CA GLN A 684 -14.21 15.00 -16.03
C GLN A 684 -15.58 14.36 -15.85
N THR A 685 -16.67 15.14 -15.89
CA THR A 685 -18.02 14.59 -15.95
C THR A 685 -18.22 13.71 -17.18
N PHE A 686 -17.77 14.16 -18.37
CA PHE A 686 -17.87 13.34 -19.58
C PHE A 686 -16.99 12.08 -19.54
N GLU A 687 -15.78 12.19 -19.01
CA GLU A 687 -14.92 11.02 -18.80
C GLU A 687 -15.63 9.98 -17.92
N ALA A 688 -16.21 10.42 -16.80
CA ALA A 688 -16.94 9.57 -15.87
C ALA A 688 -18.14 8.88 -16.54
N ILE A 689 -18.97 9.64 -17.26
CA ILE A 689 -20.12 9.09 -17.99
C ILE A 689 -19.68 8.02 -19.00
N GLN A 690 -18.59 8.26 -19.75
CA GLN A 690 -18.07 7.27 -20.69
C GLN A 690 -17.61 5.98 -19.99
N GLN A 691 -16.99 6.07 -18.82
CA GLN A 691 -16.61 4.89 -18.04
C GLN A 691 -17.84 4.13 -17.55
N ILE A 692 -18.86 4.83 -17.01
CA ILE A 692 -20.13 4.22 -16.57
C ILE A 692 -20.78 3.45 -17.74
N LEU A 693 -20.85 4.07 -18.93
CA LEU A 693 -21.41 3.44 -20.12
C LEU A 693 -20.59 2.21 -20.56
N ARG A 694 -19.26 2.30 -20.58
CA ARG A 694 -18.38 1.16 -20.90
C ARG A 694 -18.59 0.00 -19.95
N MET A 695 -18.61 0.27 -18.64
CA MET A 695 -18.74 -0.76 -17.60
C MET A 695 -20.13 -1.39 -17.57
N SER A 696 -21.17 -0.59 -17.73
CA SER A 696 -22.56 -1.07 -17.74
C SER A 696 -23.00 -1.65 -19.09
N LYS A 697 -22.12 -1.69 -20.10
CA LYS A 697 -22.45 -2.04 -21.50
C LYS A 697 -23.66 -1.23 -21.99
N ASN A 698 -23.66 0.07 -21.71
CA ASN A 698 -24.71 1.06 -22.03
C ASN A 698 -26.08 0.83 -21.36
N LYS A 699 -26.18 0.03 -20.29
CA LYS A 699 -27.46 -0.21 -19.58
C LYS A 699 -27.78 0.85 -18.51
N ARG A 700 -26.77 1.48 -17.93
CA ARG A 700 -26.96 2.53 -16.92
C ARG A 700 -26.79 3.89 -17.56
N ILE A 701 -27.87 4.65 -17.57
CA ILE A 701 -27.92 5.99 -18.15
C ILE A 701 -28.52 6.91 -17.10
N ASP A 702 -27.75 7.90 -16.66
CA ASP A 702 -28.27 8.97 -15.81
C ASP A 702 -28.79 10.12 -16.68
N VAL A 703 -30.10 10.08 -16.93
CA VAL A 703 -30.79 11.10 -17.74
C VAL A 703 -30.80 12.46 -17.05
N VAL A 704 -30.89 12.49 -15.72
CA VAL A 704 -30.98 13.72 -14.93
C VAL A 704 -29.66 14.49 -15.03
N LEU A 705 -28.53 13.80 -14.91
CA LEU A 705 -27.22 14.42 -15.09
C LEU A 705 -27.02 14.91 -16.53
N LEU A 706 -27.42 14.13 -17.54
CA LEU A 706 -27.32 14.54 -18.94
C LEU A 706 -28.17 15.79 -19.24
N ASP A 707 -29.36 15.87 -18.68
CA ASP A 707 -30.24 17.04 -18.80
C ASP A 707 -29.63 18.28 -18.12
N ARG A 708 -29.01 18.10 -16.96
CA ARG A 708 -28.29 19.16 -16.25
C ARG A 708 -27.09 19.67 -17.06
N ILE A 709 -26.29 18.77 -17.66
CA ILE A 709 -25.19 19.14 -18.55
C ILE A 709 -25.72 19.89 -19.79
N MET A 710 -26.80 19.41 -20.40
CA MET A 710 -27.42 20.05 -21.55
C MET A 710 -27.84 21.48 -21.23
N THR A 711 -28.52 21.68 -20.11
CA THR A 711 -29.00 22.99 -19.67
C THR A 711 -27.84 23.96 -19.40
N GLU A 712 -26.76 23.47 -18.76
CA GLU A 712 -25.54 24.26 -18.55
C GLU A 712 -24.88 24.67 -19.88
N LEU A 713 -24.81 23.77 -20.87
CA LEU A 713 -24.25 24.08 -22.18
C LEU A 713 -25.14 25.01 -23.02
N GLU A 714 -26.47 24.91 -22.90
CA GLU A 714 -27.42 25.86 -23.49
C GLU A 714 -27.22 27.28 -22.95
N ASN A 715 -27.04 27.39 -21.62
CA ASN A 715 -26.76 28.66 -20.96
C ASN A 715 -25.42 29.25 -21.43
N ARG A 716 -24.35 28.45 -21.50
CA ARG A 716 -23.04 28.90 -22.00
C ARG A 716 -23.08 29.32 -23.47
N ASN A 717 -23.79 28.56 -24.31
CA ASN A 717 -23.91 28.86 -25.74
C ASN A 717 -24.74 30.13 -26.00
N SER A 718 -25.81 30.36 -25.23
CA SER A 718 -26.59 31.60 -25.33
C SER A 718 -25.80 32.83 -24.87
N ALA A 719 -25.02 32.71 -23.78
CA ALA A 719 -24.11 33.76 -23.31
C ALA A 719 -22.99 34.09 -24.32
N CYS A 720 -22.46 33.10 -25.05
CA CYS A 720 -21.51 33.35 -26.13
C CYS A 720 -22.14 34.12 -27.32
N LYS A 721 -23.41 33.85 -27.62
CA LYS A 721 -24.13 34.56 -28.70
C LYS A 721 -24.43 36.01 -28.32
N SER A 722 -24.75 36.31 -27.06
CA SER A 722 -25.00 37.68 -26.60
C SER A 722 -23.72 38.53 -26.47
N SER A 723 -22.63 37.94 -25.97
CA SER A 723 -21.32 38.62 -25.84
C SER A 723 -20.65 38.98 -27.17
N SER A 724 -20.98 38.27 -28.26
CA SER A 724 -20.51 38.65 -29.61
C SER A 724 -21.08 39.97 -30.15
N SER A 725 -21.98 40.64 -29.41
CA SER A 725 -22.65 41.89 -29.81
C SER A 725 -22.27 43.14 -28.98
N SER A 726 -21.41 43.02 -27.97
CA SER A 726 -20.97 44.15 -27.13
C SER A 726 -19.47 44.09 -26.86
N VAL A 727 -18.73 45.03 -27.45
CA VAL A 727 -17.31 45.28 -27.17
C VAL A 727 -17.21 46.23 -25.96
N GLU A 728 -16.22 45.95 -25.10
CA GLU A 728 -15.73 46.71 -23.93
C GLU A 728 -16.47 46.59 -22.59
N SER A 729 -15.95 45.78 -21.66
CA SER A 729 -14.91 46.20 -20.69
C SER A 729 -14.96 45.44 -19.33
N VAL A 730 -13.76 45.33 -18.75
CA VAL A 730 -13.35 45.04 -17.35
C VAL A 730 -13.33 43.59 -16.86
N GLU A 731 -12.11 43.16 -16.58
CA GLU A 731 -11.69 41.96 -15.86
C GLU A 731 -12.22 41.95 -14.41
N THR A 732 -12.81 40.82 -13.99
CA THR A 732 -12.40 40.02 -12.82
C THR A 732 -13.44 38.93 -12.57
N GLU A 733 -13.22 37.71 -13.09
CA GLU A 733 -13.49 36.41 -12.44
C GLU A 733 -12.89 35.29 -13.31
N PRO A 734 -12.10 34.34 -12.78
CA PRO A 734 -11.44 33.30 -13.56
C PRO A 734 -12.38 32.10 -13.76
N CYS A 735 -13.44 32.23 -14.58
CA CYS A 735 -14.30 31.06 -14.88
C CYS A 735 -15.19 31.15 -16.14
N ALA A 736 -14.91 32.03 -17.11
CA ALA A 736 -15.65 32.02 -18.37
C ALA A 736 -15.00 31.04 -19.38
N ALA A 737 -15.60 29.85 -19.54
CA ALA A 737 -15.16 28.86 -20.53
C ALA A 737 -15.13 29.47 -21.94
N THR A 738 -14.11 29.12 -22.73
CA THR A 738 -13.95 29.71 -24.07
C THR A 738 -15.05 29.19 -25.02
N PRO A 739 -15.44 29.96 -26.06
CA PRO A 739 -16.40 29.49 -27.07
C PRO A 739 -15.98 28.17 -27.73
N ALA A 740 -14.66 27.97 -27.89
CA ALA A 740 -14.09 26.74 -28.44
C ALA A 740 -14.27 25.53 -27.50
N GLU A 741 -14.10 25.72 -26.18
CA GLU A 741 -14.36 24.68 -25.18
C GLU A 741 -15.84 24.28 -25.17
N THR A 742 -16.75 25.26 -25.20
CA THR A 742 -18.19 25.01 -25.22
C THR A 742 -18.59 24.19 -26.46
N GLN A 743 -18.00 24.50 -27.62
CA GLN A 743 -18.21 23.72 -28.85
C GLN A 743 -17.68 22.28 -28.72
N ARG A 744 -16.48 22.09 -28.15
CA ARG A 744 -15.92 20.76 -27.87
C ARG A 744 -16.80 19.95 -26.93
N HIS A 745 -17.33 20.57 -25.88
CA HIS A 745 -18.26 19.92 -24.93
C HIS A 745 -19.57 19.52 -25.60
N LEU A 746 -20.13 20.35 -26.47
CA LEU A 746 -21.31 20.01 -27.27
C LEU A 746 -21.06 18.81 -28.20
N GLU A 747 -19.88 18.72 -28.81
CA GLU A 747 -19.51 17.57 -29.65
C GLU A 747 -19.39 16.28 -28.83
N LEU A 748 -18.78 16.33 -27.65
CA LEU A 748 -18.66 15.20 -26.74
C LEU A 748 -20.03 14.70 -26.25
N LEU A 749 -20.90 15.62 -25.82
CA LEU A 749 -22.28 15.30 -25.43
C LEU A 749 -23.03 14.62 -26.57
N GLY A 750 -22.90 15.14 -27.80
CA GLY A 750 -23.50 14.56 -28.99
C GLY A 750 -23.07 13.12 -29.24
N LYS A 751 -21.76 12.83 -29.13
CA LYS A 751 -21.22 11.46 -29.27
C LYS A 751 -21.81 10.51 -28.22
N ILE A 752 -21.91 10.97 -26.97
CA ILE A 752 -22.47 10.18 -25.87
C ILE A 752 -23.97 9.89 -26.11
N ILE A 753 -24.77 10.91 -26.43
CA ILE A 753 -26.20 10.73 -26.71
C ILE A 753 -26.41 9.79 -27.91
N GLN A 754 -25.62 9.95 -28.99
CA GLN A 754 -25.70 9.06 -30.15
C GLN A 754 -25.34 7.60 -29.82
N GLN A 755 -24.34 7.38 -28.97
CA GLN A 755 -23.98 6.04 -28.49
C GLN A 755 -25.13 5.41 -27.70
N ILE A 756 -25.76 6.19 -26.81
CA ILE A 756 -26.87 5.73 -25.97
C ILE A 756 -28.09 5.36 -26.84
N VAL A 757 -28.50 6.27 -27.73
CA VAL A 757 -29.65 6.10 -28.64
C VAL A 757 -29.55 4.84 -29.51
N ARG A 758 -28.34 4.42 -29.87
CA ARG A 758 -28.11 3.18 -30.65
C ARG A 758 -28.38 1.91 -29.86
N THR A 759 -28.29 1.96 -28.54
CA THR A 759 -28.39 0.79 -27.67
C THR A 759 -29.80 0.67 -27.07
N GLU A 760 -30.27 1.73 -26.43
CA GLU A 760 -31.53 1.74 -25.70
C GLU A 760 -32.14 3.15 -25.79
N SER A 761 -33.42 3.23 -26.13
CA SER A 761 -34.03 4.49 -26.56
C SER A 761 -35.23 4.85 -25.69
N THR A 762 -34.99 5.64 -24.65
CA THR A 762 -36.06 6.24 -23.82
C THR A 762 -36.55 7.54 -24.43
N SER A 763 -37.77 7.94 -24.05
CA SER A 763 -38.40 9.18 -24.53
C SER A 763 -37.59 10.43 -24.15
N GLU A 764 -37.02 10.44 -22.96
CA GLU A 764 -36.22 11.56 -22.44
C GLU A 764 -34.90 11.74 -23.20
N ILE A 765 -34.23 10.63 -23.56
CA ILE A 765 -32.98 10.66 -24.34
C ILE A 765 -33.23 11.20 -25.75
N TRP A 766 -34.37 10.85 -26.38
CA TRP A 766 -34.76 11.45 -27.66
C TRP A 766 -35.00 12.96 -27.53
N GLY A 767 -35.57 13.41 -26.41
CA GLY A 767 -35.71 14.84 -26.09
C GLY A 767 -34.37 15.56 -25.97
N LEU A 768 -33.39 14.96 -25.28
CA LEU A 768 -32.03 15.49 -25.19
C LEU A 768 -31.34 15.51 -26.56
N TYR A 769 -31.54 14.48 -27.38
CA TYR A 769 -30.98 14.43 -28.73
C TYR A 769 -31.57 15.51 -29.65
N ALA A 770 -32.87 15.80 -29.52
CA ALA A 770 -33.52 16.89 -30.22
C ALA A 770 -32.95 18.26 -29.82
N ARG A 771 -32.84 18.53 -28.51
CA ARG A 771 -32.23 19.76 -27.98
C ARG A 771 -30.80 19.96 -28.49
N TRP A 772 -29.99 18.90 -28.45
CA TRP A 772 -28.63 18.92 -28.98
C TRP A 772 -28.59 19.29 -30.47
N SER A 773 -29.43 18.64 -31.28
CA SER A 773 -29.49 18.85 -32.73
C SER A 773 -29.93 20.28 -33.06
N ARG A 774 -30.86 20.84 -32.28
CA ARG A 774 -31.30 22.23 -32.37
C ARG A 774 -30.17 23.21 -32.10
N ILE A 775 -29.33 22.96 -31.08
CA ILE A 775 -28.16 23.80 -30.77
C ILE A 775 -27.15 23.81 -31.92
N LYS A 776 -26.92 22.64 -32.54
CA LYS A 776 -26.02 22.50 -33.70
C LYS A 776 -26.58 23.13 -34.98
N GLY A 777 -27.89 23.38 -35.04
CA GLY A 777 -28.59 23.92 -36.21
C GLY A 777 -29.08 22.87 -37.22
N ASP A 778 -29.03 21.58 -36.87
CA ASP A 778 -29.54 20.51 -37.72
C ASP A 778 -31.04 20.25 -37.43
N LEU A 779 -31.89 21.05 -38.07
CA LEU A 779 -33.34 20.99 -37.88
C LEU A 779 -33.95 19.66 -38.35
N MET A 780 -33.36 19.01 -39.36
CA MET A 780 -33.88 17.75 -39.90
C MET A 780 -33.72 16.63 -38.86
N VAL A 781 -32.51 16.44 -38.34
CA VAL A 781 -32.23 15.46 -37.29
C VAL A 781 -33.02 15.78 -36.01
N CYS A 782 -33.19 17.06 -35.69
CA CYS A 782 -34.05 17.49 -34.58
C CYS A 782 -35.50 17.02 -34.75
N SER A 783 -36.08 17.20 -35.93
CA SER A 783 -37.46 16.79 -36.20
C SER A 783 -37.64 15.26 -36.16
N GLU A 784 -36.65 14.50 -36.63
CA GLU A 784 -36.65 13.03 -36.55
C GLU A 784 -36.56 12.54 -35.11
N ALA A 785 -35.72 13.18 -34.28
CA ALA A 785 -35.58 12.87 -32.87
C ALA A 785 -36.89 13.15 -32.10
N LEU A 786 -37.50 14.32 -32.31
CA LEU A 786 -38.78 14.70 -31.70
C LEU A 786 -39.92 13.76 -32.15
N LEU A 787 -39.95 13.36 -33.43
CA LEU A 787 -40.93 12.38 -33.91
C LEU A 787 -40.80 11.04 -33.17
N LYS A 788 -39.56 10.57 -32.95
CA LYS A 788 -39.32 9.33 -32.19
C LYS A 788 -39.68 9.49 -30.72
N GLN A 789 -39.43 10.66 -30.12
CA GLN A 789 -39.89 10.99 -28.77
C GLN A 789 -41.42 10.93 -28.67
N VAL A 790 -42.15 11.61 -29.56
CA VAL A 790 -43.61 11.62 -29.60
C VAL A 790 -44.16 10.20 -29.75
N ARG A 791 -43.57 9.39 -30.64
CA ARG A 791 -43.95 7.98 -30.83
C ARG A 791 -43.69 7.12 -29.59
N SER A 792 -42.62 7.37 -28.85
CA SER A 792 -42.34 6.61 -27.62
C SER A 792 -43.35 6.88 -26.52
N TYR A 793 -43.97 8.06 -26.50
CA TYR A 793 -45.09 8.35 -25.62
C TYR A 793 -46.41 7.76 -26.13
N GLN A 794 -46.61 7.56 -27.44
CA GLN A 794 -47.87 7.07 -28.00
C GLN A 794 -48.24 5.66 -27.50
N GLY A 795 -49.32 5.60 -26.71
CA GLY A 795 -49.94 4.36 -26.20
C GLY A 795 -51.34 4.65 -25.64
N SER A 796 -52.10 3.60 -25.28
CA SER A 796 -53.44 3.74 -24.70
C SER A 796 -53.44 4.51 -23.37
N GLU A 797 -52.34 4.47 -22.63
CA GLU A 797 -52.20 5.06 -21.30
C GLU A 797 -52.10 6.60 -21.32
N VAL A 798 -51.66 7.21 -22.43
CA VAL A 798 -51.53 8.68 -22.55
C VAL A 798 -52.86 9.39 -22.39
N TRP A 799 -53.95 8.76 -22.82
CA TRP A 799 -55.29 9.36 -22.81
C TRP A 799 -55.98 9.24 -21.44
N ASN A 800 -55.34 8.56 -20.49
CA ASN A 800 -55.86 8.32 -19.14
C ASN A 800 -54.97 8.94 -18.04
N ASP A 801 -53.69 9.19 -18.33
CA ASP A 801 -52.73 9.79 -17.39
C ASP A 801 -52.39 11.23 -17.78
N LYS A 802 -52.74 12.17 -16.89
CA LYS A 802 -52.56 13.61 -17.09
C LYS A 802 -51.09 14.01 -17.24
N GLU A 803 -50.18 13.41 -16.49
CA GLU A 803 -48.75 13.77 -16.53
C GLU A 803 -48.08 13.26 -17.82
N ARG A 804 -48.45 12.06 -18.27
CA ARG A 804 -47.99 11.54 -19.56
C ARG A 804 -48.56 12.32 -20.74
N PHE A 805 -49.84 12.73 -20.67
CA PHE A 805 -50.43 13.61 -21.67
C PHE A 805 -49.67 14.93 -21.79
N LYS A 806 -49.30 15.53 -20.65
CA LYS A 806 -48.52 16.77 -20.61
C LYS A 806 -47.15 16.64 -21.30
N LEU A 807 -46.40 15.57 -21.03
CA LEU A 807 -45.13 15.30 -21.70
C LEU A 807 -45.31 15.07 -23.22
N PHE A 808 -46.33 14.32 -23.61
CA PHE A 808 -46.67 14.07 -25.01
C PHE A 808 -47.08 15.35 -25.76
N ALA A 809 -47.90 16.19 -25.13
CA ALA A 809 -48.38 17.45 -25.70
C ALA A 809 -47.21 18.41 -25.91
N ARG A 810 -46.31 18.55 -24.92
CA ARG A 810 -45.08 19.36 -25.04
C ARG A 810 -44.17 18.89 -26.17
N ALA A 811 -43.91 17.59 -26.26
CA ALA A 811 -43.08 17.03 -27.35
C ALA A 811 -43.74 17.24 -28.72
N SER A 812 -45.07 17.09 -28.82
CA SER A 812 -45.83 17.33 -30.05
C SER A 812 -45.84 18.80 -30.46
N PHE A 813 -45.94 19.71 -29.49
CA PHE A 813 -45.87 21.14 -29.71
C PHE A 813 -44.49 21.55 -30.27
N GLU A 814 -43.40 21.13 -29.63
CA GLU A 814 -42.04 21.43 -30.11
C GLU A 814 -41.76 20.81 -31.48
N LEU A 815 -42.25 19.59 -31.77
CA LEU A 815 -42.15 18.98 -33.10
C LEU A 815 -42.80 19.86 -34.18
N CYS A 816 -44.01 20.36 -33.91
CA CYS A 816 -44.73 21.21 -34.85
C CYS A 816 -44.04 22.55 -35.08
N ARG A 817 -43.42 23.13 -34.03
CA ARG A 817 -42.59 24.33 -34.16
C ARG A 817 -41.38 24.11 -35.06
N VAL A 818 -40.64 23.02 -34.87
CA VAL A 818 -39.50 22.68 -35.72
C VAL A 818 -39.94 22.44 -37.17
N TYR A 819 -41.09 21.81 -37.41
CA TYR A 819 -41.65 21.68 -38.77
C TYR A 819 -41.98 23.03 -39.42
N MET A 820 -42.49 24.00 -38.66
CA MET A 820 -42.68 25.36 -39.16
C MET A 820 -41.35 26.02 -39.51
N GLU A 821 -40.32 25.90 -38.68
CA GLU A 821 -38.97 26.44 -38.94
C GLU A 821 -38.31 25.80 -40.18
N ILE A 822 -38.43 24.48 -40.34
CA ILE A 822 -37.97 23.77 -41.54
C ILE A 822 -38.70 24.29 -42.78
N SER A 823 -40.01 24.49 -42.70
CA SER A 823 -40.78 25.00 -43.83
C SER A 823 -40.39 26.44 -44.22
N VAL A 824 -40.10 27.28 -43.23
CA VAL A 824 -39.63 28.66 -43.47
C VAL A 824 -38.26 28.68 -44.12
N SER A 825 -37.35 27.80 -43.71
CA SER A 825 -35.98 27.73 -44.24
C SER A 825 -35.87 27.02 -45.59
N THR A 826 -36.56 25.90 -45.79
CA THR A 826 -36.48 25.06 -47.01
C THR A 826 -37.56 25.39 -48.05
N GLY A 827 -38.65 26.06 -47.66
CA GLY A 827 -39.82 26.29 -48.52
C GLY A 827 -40.68 25.04 -48.77
N SER A 828 -40.35 23.90 -48.16
CA SER A 828 -41.12 22.66 -48.28
C SER A 828 -42.46 22.75 -47.53
N ARG A 829 -43.52 22.27 -48.18
CA ARG A 829 -44.89 22.20 -47.60
C ARG A 829 -45.19 20.88 -46.91
N ARG A 830 -44.36 19.86 -47.12
CA ARG A 830 -44.61 18.50 -46.65
C ARG A 830 -44.70 18.44 -45.12
N GLU A 831 -43.78 19.12 -44.46
CA GLU A 831 -43.65 19.20 -43.01
C GLU A 831 -44.82 19.95 -42.36
N LEU A 832 -45.32 21.02 -43.01
CA LEU A 832 -46.52 21.74 -42.56
C LEU A 832 -47.78 20.87 -42.62
N PHE A 833 -47.95 20.09 -43.69
CA PHE A 833 -49.09 19.15 -43.78
C PHE A 833 -48.99 18.03 -42.73
N SER A 834 -47.78 17.52 -42.49
CA SER A 834 -47.54 16.54 -41.41
C SER A 834 -47.86 17.12 -40.03
N ALA A 835 -47.45 18.36 -39.75
CA ALA A 835 -47.78 19.08 -38.51
C ALA A 835 -49.30 19.27 -38.34
N GLU A 836 -49.99 19.74 -39.38
CA GLU A 836 -51.44 19.97 -39.33
C GLU A 836 -52.23 18.68 -39.09
N MET A 837 -51.85 17.59 -39.76
CA MET A 837 -52.49 16.29 -39.58
C MET A 837 -52.24 15.71 -38.18
N HIS A 838 -51.02 15.82 -37.66
CA HIS A 838 -50.69 15.38 -36.29
C HIS A 838 -51.50 16.13 -35.24
N LEU A 839 -51.56 17.47 -35.33
CA LEU A 839 -52.31 18.32 -34.40
C LEU A 839 -53.82 18.05 -34.45
N LYS A 840 -54.42 17.93 -35.64
CA LYS A 840 -55.85 17.59 -35.77
C LYS A 840 -56.21 16.26 -35.10
N ASN A 841 -55.38 15.24 -35.32
CA ASN A 841 -55.62 13.91 -34.77
C ASN A 841 -55.44 13.89 -33.24
N THR A 842 -54.39 14.54 -32.74
CA THR A 842 -54.10 14.62 -31.30
C THR A 842 -55.15 15.43 -30.55
N ILE A 843 -55.56 16.60 -31.05
CA ILE A 843 -56.62 17.42 -30.45
C ILE A 843 -57.93 16.64 -30.38
N LYS A 844 -58.33 15.98 -31.48
CA LYS A 844 -59.57 15.17 -31.51
C LYS A 844 -59.60 14.07 -30.44
N GLN A 845 -58.45 13.42 -30.20
CA GLN A 845 -58.34 12.38 -29.17
C GLN A 845 -58.27 12.97 -27.76
N ALA A 846 -57.53 14.07 -27.57
CA ALA A 846 -57.36 14.75 -26.29
C ALA A 846 -58.65 15.40 -25.79
N THR A 847 -59.51 15.92 -26.67
CA THR A 847 -60.80 16.53 -26.31
C THR A 847 -61.78 15.55 -25.65
N VAL A 848 -61.58 14.23 -25.84
CA VAL A 848 -62.44 13.21 -25.22
C VAL A 848 -62.09 13.02 -23.73
N SER A 849 -60.81 13.16 -23.37
CA SER A 849 -60.31 12.84 -22.03
C SER A 849 -59.88 14.06 -21.19
N PHE A 850 -59.54 15.20 -21.81
CA PHE A 850 -58.88 16.34 -21.15
C PHE A 850 -59.44 17.71 -21.59
N THR A 851 -60.75 17.92 -21.45
CA THR A 851 -61.51 19.09 -21.95
C THR A 851 -61.06 20.46 -21.43
N GLU A 852 -60.33 20.55 -20.31
CA GLU A 852 -59.90 21.82 -19.71
C GLU A 852 -58.37 21.94 -19.48
N SER A 853 -57.56 21.09 -20.11
CA SER A 853 -56.09 21.17 -19.94
C SER A 853 -55.48 22.39 -20.63
N GLU A 854 -54.50 23.04 -20.00
CA GLU A 854 -53.76 24.15 -20.60
C GLU A 854 -52.97 23.70 -21.83
N GLU A 855 -52.44 22.47 -21.79
CA GLU A 855 -51.66 21.87 -22.86
C GLU A 855 -52.50 21.64 -24.14
N LEU A 856 -53.81 21.34 -24.00
CA LEU A 856 -54.73 21.25 -25.15
C LEU A 856 -54.90 22.61 -25.82
N LYS A 857 -55.05 23.69 -25.04
CA LYS A 857 -55.17 25.05 -25.57
C LYS A 857 -53.90 25.48 -26.32
N GLU A 858 -52.73 25.09 -25.82
CA GLU A 858 -51.45 25.33 -26.51
C GLU A 858 -51.39 24.62 -27.87
N LEU A 859 -51.84 23.36 -27.95
CA LEU A 859 -51.89 22.61 -29.21
C LEU A 859 -52.91 23.20 -30.20
N GLU A 860 -54.07 23.66 -29.73
CA GLU A 860 -55.07 24.34 -30.55
C GLU A 860 -54.54 25.67 -31.12
N SER A 861 -53.86 26.46 -30.29
CA SER A 861 -53.19 27.69 -30.73
C SER A 861 -52.12 27.40 -31.79
N CYS A 862 -51.30 26.37 -31.55
CA CYS A 862 -50.27 25.92 -32.50
C CYS A 862 -50.88 25.47 -33.85
N LEU A 863 -52.04 24.81 -33.85
CA LEU A 863 -52.74 24.43 -35.08
C LEU A 863 -53.16 25.65 -35.91
N GLU A 864 -53.65 26.70 -35.25
CA GLU A 864 -54.05 27.92 -35.94
C GLU A 864 -52.83 28.68 -36.49
N GLU A 865 -51.71 28.68 -35.78
CA GLU A 865 -50.42 29.19 -36.27
C GLU A 865 -49.95 28.44 -37.53
N VAL A 866 -49.94 27.11 -37.51
CA VAL A 866 -49.57 26.27 -38.67
C VAL A 866 -50.45 26.59 -39.88
N ARG A 867 -51.76 26.75 -39.69
CA ARG A 867 -52.70 27.14 -40.76
C ARG A 867 -52.40 28.53 -41.31
N ASN A 868 -52.04 29.48 -40.44
CA ASN A 868 -51.68 30.83 -40.85
C ASN A 868 -50.38 30.86 -41.66
N VAL A 869 -49.36 30.10 -41.25
CA VAL A 869 -48.11 29.93 -42.01
C VAL A 869 -48.39 29.27 -43.36
N MET A 870 -49.25 28.25 -43.39
CA MET A 870 -49.66 27.56 -44.63
C MET A 870 -50.36 28.53 -45.61
N LYS A 871 -51.33 29.34 -45.14
CA LYS A 871 -52.00 30.38 -45.93
C LYS A 871 -51.02 31.43 -46.47
N LYS A 872 -50.04 31.86 -45.67
CA LYS A 872 -48.97 32.79 -46.11
C LYS A 872 -48.08 32.16 -47.18
N SER A 873 -47.74 30.87 -47.07
CA SER A 873 -46.98 30.15 -48.09
C SER A 873 -47.74 30.05 -49.42
N VAL A 874 -49.07 29.89 -49.40
CA VAL A 874 -49.93 29.85 -50.59
C VAL A 874 -49.94 31.18 -51.31
N LYS A 875 -50.05 32.29 -50.58
CA LYS A 875 -49.96 33.64 -51.13
C LYS A 875 -48.60 33.93 -51.76
N ARG A 876 -47.48 33.57 -51.12
CA ARG A 876 -46.12 33.74 -51.70
C ARG A 876 -45.93 32.97 -53.00
N LEU A 877 -46.42 31.73 -53.08
CA LEU A 877 -46.28 30.89 -54.28
C LEU A 877 -47.14 31.41 -55.45
N HIS A 878 -48.33 31.94 -55.17
CA HIS A 878 -49.14 32.64 -56.18
C HIS A 878 -48.39 33.84 -56.76
N ILE A 879 -47.70 34.63 -55.92
CA ILE A 879 -46.90 35.77 -56.34
C ILE A 879 -45.68 35.33 -57.18
N GLN A 880 -44.94 34.29 -56.73
CA GLN A 880 -43.80 33.74 -57.48
C GLN A 880 -44.19 33.10 -58.82
N ILE A 881 -45.32 32.41 -58.90
CA ILE A 881 -45.84 31.86 -60.16
C ILE A 881 -46.24 33.01 -61.10
N HIS A 882 -46.82 34.10 -60.57
CA HIS A 882 -47.15 35.27 -61.38
C HIS A 882 -45.90 36.00 -61.89
N GLN A 883 -44.85 36.12 -61.06
CA GLN A 883 -43.54 36.68 -61.46
C GLN A 883 -42.84 35.79 -62.49
N ARG A 884 -42.73 34.47 -62.27
CA ARG A 884 -42.14 33.55 -63.26
C ARG A 884 -42.93 33.52 -64.58
N ARG A 885 -44.27 33.63 -64.54
CA ARG A 885 -45.08 33.77 -65.76
C ARG A 885 -44.80 35.10 -66.48
N ARG A 886 -44.56 36.20 -65.75
CA ARG A 886 -44.10 37.47 -66.36
C ARG A 886 -42.71 37.30 -66.97
N ASP A 887 -41.76 36.72 -66.24
CA ASP A 887 -40.37 36.56 -66.69
C ASP A 887 -40.27 35.64 -67.92
N LEU A 888 -41.04 34.55 -67.98
CA LEU A 888 -41.15 33.65 -69.14
C LEU A 888 -41.82 34.30 -70.36
N VAL A 889 -42.74 35.26 -70.13
CA VAL A 889 -43.36 36.03 -71.23
C VAL A 889 -42.36 37.05 -71.77
N THR A 890 -41.55 37.69 -70.93
CA THR A 890 -40.46 38.57 -71.37
C THR A 890 -39.32 37.81 -72.07
N TYR A 891 -38.99 36.58 -71.66
CA TYR A 891 -37.94 35.76 -72.31
C TYR A 891 -38.38 35.14 -73.66
N ARG A 892 -39.68 35.09 -73.95
CA ARG A 892 -40.22 34.67 -75.26
C ARG A 892 -40.45 35.84 -76.22
N LEU A 893 -40.32 37.08 -75.73
CA LEU A 893 -40.53 38.32 -76.49
C LEU A 893 -39.24 39.10 -76.75
N GLY A 894 -38.09 38.59 -76.30
CA GLY A 894 -36.75 38.96 -76.79
C GLY A 894 -36.17 37.80 -77.59
#